data_AF-A0A419GZS9-F1
#
_entry.id   AF-A0A419GZS9-F1
#
_cell.length_a   1.000
_cell.length_b   1.000
_cell.length_c   1.000
_cell.angle_alpha   90.00
_cell.angle_beta   90.00
_cell.angle_gamma   90.00
#
_symmetry.space_group_name_H-M   'P 1'
#
loop_
_entity.id
_entity.type
_entity.pdbx_description
1 polymer ?
#
loop_
_entity_poly.entity_id
_entity_poly.type
_entity_poly.pdbx_seq_one_letter_code
_entity_poly.pdbx_strand_id
1 'polypeptide(L)'
;MQPLDYKIPTDIYFADFDGDWNVDNDQYYGEISNDSPDYEPEIFVGRLLCSSSQDIQNWTNKLILYEKNPGKGSFDYLTRSLMNEADQMQDGGEANSVRNNLPAVFNNGNDPIISETPSAYSATPTYPTGANIITQFNNNIYGLWSWFNHGTPVGFTAKSAYYDNTPRNLLTTLDSYSFQTPETGNGLDNLNNANFPAVVYSICCDVTPFDDYSPNNWYDGYRNMGEGFTVMGQYGGPNLLGNTRYGWVTNSSQMYSLFAGLLNSTSTHLGVAEAISKSNYGNHYLAYSHNLIGCPETQLWTATPSYFSNVSITDNGTSISVNTGVAHSTVSIFNANSSSEYLYRVTDTQNCTFNTSTRPLYITILAQNYIPFFAVTGGSFTQNITVPIDETLNIYPGTTLSFASGTGILVSGKLNAVGNSSNSITFTKSGSNNWSGIQFNSGSSGNLDYCTIQYAGNGIYCYNSSPTIKHSTLDNNSGSGLYLNNHSSPVLVGNNFRFNGSYGIRCESYSSPNLTDNGYPGSNVIRNNSSGGISSYYYSNPNLLGYMTYGNSVFDNTGYEVSATSNCTINAQIVYWGSGATYYESGSTIDRSNALTTNPNPNRSIIISGGDTEQALSAKAVSLKIASDEINKALEKLKDKKYDEAIPMFLEIFRNNADALLGKYALCKIEECYTQAGKKDYVAYSKSVIKPILKEGTETYVVALELEAHQMVNADLYMNAINNLQTILKKYNLNSDIDKNTLFTLGAVYSLYLGDKANSDKYFGELKKRYSNDELINQIEIIKSFGTVTSSYNQNGEIILPYDLTNDVGTTSEELFSNYPNPFNPSTRISFTLKERGKVSLKVYDILGKEVANLADGFFESGKHVTAFDGSNLASGVYFYRLVTPNATISKKMMLMK
;
A
#
# COMPACT_ATOMS: atom_id res chain seq x y z
N MET A 1 -42.71 -36.83 -7.17
CA MET A 1 -42.27 -37.45 -8.43
C MET A 1 -41.01 -36.73 -8.82
N GLN A 2 -39.87 -37.41 -8.90
CA GLN A 2 -38.67 -36.80 -9.49
C GLN A 2 -38.81 -36.88 -11.02
N PRO A 3 -38.61 -35.77 -11.77
CA PRO A 3 -38.50 -35.83 -13.22
C PRO A 3 -37.20 -36.55 -13.61
N LEU A 4 -37.30 -37.43 -14.60
CA LEU A 4 -36.18 -38.19 -15.15
C LEU A 4 -35.06 -37.28 -15.69
N ASP A 5 -33.82 -37.70 -15.46
CA ASP A 5 -32.68 -37.65 -16.38
C ASP A 5 -32.62 -36.44 -17.33
N TYR A 6 -32.27 -35.29 -16.75
CA TYR A 6 -31.72 -34.15 -17.50
C TYR A 6 -30.20 -34.20 -17.41
N LYS A 7 -29.49 -33.88 -18.51
CA LYS A 7 -28.03 -33.76 -18.52
C LYS A 7 -27.58 -32.68 -17.51
N ILE A 8 -26.92 -33.11 -16.43
CA ILE A 8 -26.33 -32.25 -15.40
C ILE A 8 -24.83 -32.11 -15.69
N PRO A 9 -24.34 -30.90 -16.01
CA PRO A 9 -22.92 -30.62 -16.05
C PRO A 9 -22.40 -30.66 -14.61
N THR A 10 -21.35 -31.45 -14.39
CA THR A 10 -20.67 -31.57 -13.11
C THR A 10 -19.17 -31.74 -13.32
N ASP A 11 -18.39 -31.25 -12.36
CA ASP A 11 -16.94 -31.44 -12.34
C ASP A 11 -16.50 -32.66 -11.51
N ILE A 12 -17.40 -33.31 -10.77
CA ILE A 12 -17.05 -34.48 -9.94
C ILE A 12 -16.69 -35.72 -10.77
N TYR A 13 -17.15 -35.81 -12.03
CA TYR A 13 -16.70 -36.79 -13.02
C TYR A 13 -15.19 -36.69 -13.36
N PHE A 14 -14.55 -35.55 -13.10
CA PHE A 14 -13.10 -35.37 -13.25
C PHE A 14 -12.34 -35.57 -11.93
N ALA A 15 -13.00 -36.12 -10.90
CA ALA A 15 -12.55 -36.10 -9.52
C ALA A 15 -12.69 -37.45 -8.81
N ASP A 16 -13.81 -38.13 -9.04
CA ASP A 16 -14.14 -39.53 -8.69
C ASP A 16 -13.50 -40.44 -9.77
N PHE A 17 -12.55 -41.30 -9.38
CA PHE A 17 -11.68 -42.03 -10.31
C PHE A 17 -11.92 -43.55 -10.39
N ASP A 18 -12.47 -44.18 -9.35
CA ASP A 18 -12.77 -45.62 -9.33
C ASP A 18 -14.26 -45.98 -9.14
N GLY A 19 -15.15 -44.99 -9.03
CA GLY A 19 -16.56 -45.16 -9.34
C GLY A 19 -16.79 -45.52 -10.82
N ASP A 20 -17.76 -46.39 -11.10
CA ASP A 20 -18.08 -46.77 -12.49
C ASP A 20 -19.18 -45.88 -13.05
N TRP A 21 -18.77 -44.87 -13.81
CA TRP A 21 -19.63 -43.85 -14.40
C TRP A 21 -20.32 -44.25 -15.70
N ASN A 22 -20.10 -45.46 -16.23
CA ASN A 22 -20.75 -45.94 -17.47
C ASN A 22 -20.81 -47.48 -17.53
N VAL A 23 -21.54 -48.08 -16.58
CA VAL A 23 -21.62 -49.53 -16.35
C VAL A 23 -22.30 -50.26 -17.51
N ASP A 24 -23.30 -49.64 -18.15
CA ASP A 24 -24.05 -50.22 -19.27
C ASP A 24 -23.48 -49.85 -20.67
N ASN A 25 -22.44 -49.02 -20.71
CA ASN A 25 -21.73 -48.56 -21.90
C ASN A 25 -22.64 -47.75 -22.87
N ASP A 26 -23.37 -46.79 -22.33
CA ASP A 26 -24.22 -45.81 -23.02
C ASP A 26 -23.46 -44.47 -23.31
N GLN A 27 -24.20 -43.40 -23.66
CA GLN A 27 -23.75 -42.03 -23.87
C GLN A 27 -24.07 -41.09 -22.69
N TYR A 28 -24.95 -41.50 -21.77
CA TYR A 28 -25.17 -40.86 -20.47
C TYR A 28 -24.19 -41.46 -19.46
N TYR A 29 -23.86 -40.70 -18.40
CA TYR A 29 -22.82 -41.06 -17.43
C TYR A 29 -23.29 -40.65 -16.03
N GLY A 30 -23.15 -41.56 -15.06
CA GLY A 30 -23.60 -41.37 -13.68
C GLY A 30 -25.12 -41.51 -13.49
N GLU A 31 -25.81 -42.29 -14.33
CA GLU A 31 -27.24 -42.58 -14.20
C GLU A 31 -27.52 -43.46 -12.97
N ILE A 32 -28.28 -42.94 -11.99
CA ILE A 32 -28.54 -43.57 -10.68
C ILE A 32 -29.17 -44.98 -10.73
N SER A 33 -29.70 -45.41 -11.88
CA SER A 33 -30.35 -46.72 -12.06
C SER A 33 -29.51 -47.71 -12.88
N ASN A 34 -28.44 -47.25 -13.52
CA ASN A 34 -27.66 -48.01 -14.50
C ASN A 34 -26.18 -48.08 -14.07
N ASP A 35 -25.62 -46.96 -13.60
CA ASP A 35 -24.22 -46.77 -13.24
C ASP A 35 -23.93 -47.00 -11.75
N SER A 36 -22.67 -46.85 -11.35
CA SER A 36 -22.21 -46.95 -9.96
C SER A 36 -21.04 -46.01 -9.63
N PRO A 37 -21.20 -44.67 -9.79
CA PRO A 37 -20.32 -43.70 -9.14
C PRO A 37 -20.53 -43.74 -7.61
N ASP A 38 -19.49 -43.43 -6.83
CA ASP A 38 -19.53 -43.48 -5.36
C ASP A 38 -19.56 -42.10 -4.69
N TYR A 39 -19.28 -41.02 -5.44
CA TYR A 39 -19.31 -39.63 -4.98
C TYR A 39 -18.20 -39.28 -3.95
N GLU A 40 -17.13 -40.08 -3.84
CA GLU A 40 -15.97 -39.87 -2.96
C GLU A 40 -14.71 -39.47 -3.76
N PRO A 41 -14.51 -38.19 -4.14
CA PRO A 41 -13.47 -37.82 -5.11
C PRO A 41 -12.03 -37.82 -4.59
N GLU A 42 -11.12 -38.46 -5.33
CA GLU A 42 -9.66 -38.52 -5.12
C GLU A 42 -8.99 -37.14 -5.14
N ILE A 43 -9.52 -36.20 -5.94
CA ILE A 43 -8.97 -34.85 -6.09
C ILE A 43 -10.03 -33.76 -5.95
N PHE A 44 -9.64 -32.64 -5.34
CA PHE A 44 -10.55 -31.50 -5.15
C PHE A 44 -10.52 -30.59 -6.39
N VAL A 45 -11.57 -30.68 -7.20
CA VAL A 45 -11.71 -29.89 -8.44
C VAL A 45 -12.37 -28.54 -8.18
N GLY A 46 -11.89 -27.51 -8.89
CA GLY A 46 -12.53 -26.20 -8.99
C GLY A 46 -12.35 -25.64 -10.40
N ARG A 47 -13.37 -24.94 -10.91
CA ARG A 47 -13.45 -24.51 -12.31
C ARG A 47 -13.34 -23.00 -12.44
N LEU A 48 -12.47 -22.51 -13.32
CA LEU A 48 -12.44 -21.10 -13.72
C LEU A 48 -13.30 -20.88 -14.97
N LEU A 49 -14.39 -20.12 -14.84
CA LEU A 49 -15.26 -19.77 -15.95
C LEU A 49 -14.73 -18.54 -16.70
N CYS A 50 -13.71 -18.72 -17.54
CA CYS A 50 -13.06 -17.64 -18.29
C CYS A 50 -13.20 -17.78 -19.81
N SER A 51 -13.52 -16.67 -20.48
CA SER A 51 -13.60 -16.56 -21.95
C SER A 51 -12.37 -15.89 -22.59
N SER A 52 -11.54 -15.22 -21.78
CA SER A 52 -10.46 -14.35 -22.22
C SER A 52 -9.27 -14.34 -21.25
N SER A 53 -8.13 -13.82 -21.69
CA SER A 53 -6.98 -13.55 -20.81
C SER A 53 -7.27 -12.46 -19.77
N GLN A 54 -8.22 -11.55 -20.02
CA GLN A 54 -8.63 -10.54 -19.06
C GLN A 54 -9.45 -11.13 -17.90
N ASP A 55 -10.32 -12.11 -18.19
CA ASP A 55 -11.05 -12.89 -17.18
C ASP A 55 -10.06 -13.58 -16.23
N ILE A 56 -9.04 -14.25 -16.78
CA ILE A 56 -7.98 -14.91 -16.02
C ILE A 56 -7.23 -13.89 -15.16
N GLN A 57 -6.78 -12.76 -15.74
CA GLN A 57 -6.09 -11.71 -14.98
C GLN A 57 -6.96 -11.12 -13.85
N ASN A 58 -8.26 -10.91 -14.09
CA ASN A 58 -9.19 -10.41 -13.08
C ASN A 58 -9.31 -11.35 -11.88
N TRP A 59 -9.46 -12.65 -12.16
CA TRP A 59 -9.52 -13.67 -11.12
C TRP A 59 -8.17 -13.84 -10.40
N THR A 60 -7.05 -13.93 -11.13
CA THR A 60 -5.71 -14.05 -10.54
C THR A 60 -5.37 -12.87 -9.63
N ASN A 61 -5.72 -11.63 -10.02
CA ASN A 61 -5.54 -10.46 -9.16
C ASN A 61 -6.33 -10.59 -7.85
N LYS A 62 -7.60 -11.02 -7.91
CA LYS A 62 -8.45 -11.20 -6.73
C LYS A 62 -7.99 -12.35 -5.84
N LEU A 63 -7.53 -13.45 -6.41
CA LEU A 63 -6.98 -14.60 -5.68
C LEU A 63 -5.70 -14.23 -4.93
N ILE A 64 -4.72 -13.66 -5.64
CA ILE A 64 -3.45 -13.20 -5.06
C ILE A 64 -3.70 -12.17 -3.95
N LEU A 65 -4.64 -11.24 -4.15
CA LEU A 65 -5.01 -10.27 -3.13
C LEU A 65 -5.66 -10.95 -1.90
N TYR A 66 -6.61 -11.85 -2.12
CA TYR A 66 -7.33 -12.57 -1.06
C TYR A 66 -6.39 -13.41 -0.19
N GLU A 67 -5.40 -14.08 -0.78
CA GLU A 67 -4.51 -15.00 -0.08
C GLU A 67 -3.25 -14.33 0.50
N LYS A 68 -2.78 -13.21 -0.09
CA LYS A 68 -1.51 -12.56 0.33
C LYS A 68 -1.68 -11.28 1.14
N ASN A 69 -2.64 -10.41 0.85
CA ASN A 69 -2.90 -9.20 1.63
C ASN A 69 -4.36 -8.70 1.48
N PRO A 70 -5.36 -9.46 1.94
CA PRO A 70 -6.77 -9.11 1.79
C PRO A 70 -7.09 -7.74 2.40
N GLY A 71 -7.95 -6.95 1.74
CA GLY A 71 -8.26 -5.59 2.16
C GLY A 71 -7.07 -4.62 2.13
N LYS A 72 -5.92 -5.01 1.54
CA LYS A 72 -4.64 -4.30 1.63
C LYS A 72 -4.22 -3.97 3.07
N GLY A 73 -4.44 -4.91 3.98
CA GLY A 73 -4.18 -4.76 5.43
C GLY A 73 -5.41 -4.31 6.24
N SER A 74 -6.52 -3.95 5.58
CA SER A 74 -7.79 -3.63 6.24
C SER A 74 -8.69 -4.86 6.32
N PHE A 75 -8.44 -5.70 7.33
CA PHE A 75 -8.98 -7.06 7.39
C PHE A 75 -10.41 -7.21 7.91
N ASP A 76 -11.00 -6.19 8.52
CA ASP A 76 -12.25 -6.27 9.30
C ASP A 76 -13.48 -6.84 8.56
N TYR A 77 -13.44 -6.86 7.23
CA TYR A 77 -14.51 -7.41 6.37
C TYR A 77 -14.50 -8.94 6.33
N LEU A 78 -13.32 -9.58 6.44
CA LEU A 78 -13.14 -11.04 6.33
C LEU A 78 -13.96 -11.81 7.35
N THR A 79 -14.14 -11.21 8.52
CA THR A 79 -14.84 -11.74 9.69
C THR A 79 -16.33 -11.42 9.69
N ARG A 80 -16.90 -10.98 8.57
CA ARG A 80 -18.32 -10.62 8.41
C ARG A 80 -18.97 -11.48 7.33
N SER A 81 -20.21 -11.88 7.57
CA SER A 81 -21.07 -12.61 6.65
C SER A 81 -22.29 -11.79 6.21
N LEU A 82 -22.66 -11.89 4.94
CA LEU A 82 -23.97 -11.46 4.45
C LEU A 82 -24.80 -12.68 4.08
N MET A 83 -26.06 -12.70 4.48
CA MET A 83 -27.02 -13.70 3.99
C MET A 83 -28.21 -12.97 3.37
N ASN A 84 -28.72 -13.48 2.25
CA ASN A 84 -30.01 -13.09 1.73
C ASN A 84 -30.88 -14.32 1.49
N GLU A 85 -32.17 -14.20 1.82
CA GLU A 85 -33.19 -15.23 1.67
C GLU A 85 -34.47 -14.62 1.07
N ALA A 86 -35.21 -15.40 0.30
CA ALA A 86 -36.47 -15.02 -0.33
C ALA A 86 -37.45 -16.19 -0.29
N ASP A 87 -38.74 -15.90 -0.51
CA ASP A 87 -39.79 -16.90 -0.67
C ASP A 87 -39.73 -18.00 0.44
N GLN A 88 -39.96 -19.27 0.11
CA GLN A 88 -39.99 -20.36 1.10
C GLN A 88 -38.67 -20.64 1.84
N MET A 89 -37.54 -20.05 1.45
CA MET A 89 -36.27 -20.19 2.20
C MET A 89 -36.33 -19.41 3.52
N GLN A 90 -36.96 -18.22 3.49
CA GLN A 90 -37.23 -17.41 4.67
C GLN A 90 -38.26 -18.09 5.59
N ASP A 91 -39.34 -18.62 5.01
CA ASP A 91 -40.40 -19.29 5.79
C ASP A 91 -39.93 -20.60 6.45
N GLY A 92 -38.93 -21.29 5.84
CA GLY A 92 -38.21 -22.40 6.44
C GLY A 92 -37.11 -22.00 7.45
N GLY A 93 -36.70 -20.73 7.47
CA GLY A 93 -35.59 -20.22 8.30
C GLY A 93 -34.21 -20.74 7.89
N GLU A 94 -34.03 -21.12 6.62
CA GLU A 94 -32.88 -21.88 6.12
C GLU A 94 -31.54 -21.15 6.32
N ALA A 95 -31.50 -19.82 6.15
CA ALA A 95 -30.29 -19.03 6.38
C ALA A 95 -29.86 -19.04 7.85
N ASN A 96 -30.82 -18.99 8.79
CA ASN A 96 -30.54 -19.15 10.22
C ASN A 96 -30.07 -20.58 10.55
N SER A 97 -30.61 -21.60 9.88
CA SER A 97 -30.20 -23.00 10.04
C SER A 97 -28.72 -23.19 9.70
N VAL A 98 -28.28 -22.72 8.52
CA VAL A 98 -26.86 -22.77 8.12
C VAL A 98 -25.98 -21.91 9.01
N ARG A 99 -26.43 -20.69 9.36
CA ARG A 99 -25.67 -19.76 10.22
C ARG A 99 -25.22 -20.40 11.53
N ASN A 100 -26.07 -21.24 12.15
CA ASN A 100 -25.74 -21.94 13.38
C ASN A 100 -24.57 -22.94 13.25
N ASN A 101 -24.25 -23.38 12.03
CA ASN A 101 -23.17 -24.33 11.73
C ASN A 101 -21.87 -23.65 11.24
N LEU A 102 -21.93 -22.38 10.82
CA LEU A 102 -20.75 -21.63 10.38
C LEU A 102 -19.76 -21.39 11.53
N PRO A 103 -18.46 -21.17 11.20
CA PRO A 103 -17.46 -20.70 12.15
C PRO A 103 -17.97 -19.55 13.01
N ALA A 104 -17.65 -19.60 14.31
CA ALA A 104 -18.18 -18.69 15.34
C ALA A 104 -17.99 -17.18 15.04
N VAL A 105 -17.04 -16.84 14.15
CA VAL A 105 -16.84 -15.48 13.65
C VAL A 105 -18.02 -14.97 12.82
N PHE A 106 -18.67 -15.83 12.03
CA PHE A 106 -19.86 -15.52 11.21
C PHE A 106 -21.16 -15.82 11.96
N ASN A 107 -21.15 -16.78 12.88
CA ASN A 107 -22.28 -17.05 13.79
C ASN A 107 -22.34 -16.04 14.97
N ASN A 108 -22.15 -14.75 14.66
CA ASN A 108 -22.05 -13.67 15.66
C ASN A 108 -23.40 -13.00 15.97
N GLY A 109 -24.44 -13.24 15.17
CA GLY A 109 -25.80 -12.70 15.34
C GLY A 109 -26.00 -11.23 14.99
N ASN A 110 -24.93 -10.45 14.78
CA ASN A 110 -24.98 -9.05 14.35
C ASN A 110 -24.98 -8.90 12.82
N ASP A 111 -24.36 -9.86 12.13
CA ASP A 111 -24.37 -9.95 10.67
C ASP A 111 -25.81 -10.10 10.13
N PRO A 112 -26.20 -9.35 9.09
CA PRO A 112 -27.58 -9.34 8.61
C PRO A 112 -27.98 -10.63 7.90
N ILE A 113 -29.26 -10.97 8.03
CA ILE A 113 -30.00 -11.74 7.02
C ILE A 113 -30.96 -10.73 6.36
N ILE A 114 -30.90 -10.62 5.04
CA ILE A 114 -31.87 -9.83 4.27
C ILE A 114 -33.00 -10.76 3.84
N SER A 115 -34.20 -10.51 4.35
CA SER A 115 -35.39 -11.33 4.11
C SER A 115 -36.56 -10.46 3.62
N GLU A 116 -37.58 -11.05 3.00
CA GLU A 116 -38.71 -10.31 2.43
C GLU A 116 -39.66 -9.71 3.47
N THR A 117 -40.21 -8.55 3.11
CA THR A 117 -41.16 -7.79 3.94
C THR A 117 -42.47 -7.51 3.20
N PRO A 118 -43.64 -7.56 3.88
CA PRO A 118 -43.84 -7.84 5.31
C PRO A 118 -43.69 -9.32 5.71
N SER A 119 -43.64 -10.25 4.75
CA SER A 119 -43.52 -11.69 4.97
C SER A 119 -43.12 -12.40 3.68
N ALA A 120 -42.53 -13.59 3.78
CA ALA A 120 -42.11 -14.42 2.66
C ALA A 120 -43.21 -14.73 1.63
N TYR A 121 -44.49 -14.82 2.05
CA TYR A 121 -45.62 -15.09 1.17
C TYR A 121 -46.48 -13.84 0.91
N SER A 122 -45.85 -12.69 0.66
CA SER A 122 -46.55 -11.42 0.46
C SER A 122 -47.10 -11.28 -0.97
N ALA A 123 -48.39 -10.96 -1.12
CA ALA A 123 -48.96 -10.58 -2.41
C ALA A 123 -48.39 -9.26 -2.99
N THR A 124 -47.74 -8.45 -2.15
CA THR A 124 -47.13 -7.16 -2.51
C THR A 124 -45.83 -6.98 -1.69
N PRO A 125 -44.69 -7.56 -2.11
CA PRO A 125 -43.45 -7.52 -1.36
C PRO A 125 -42.81 -6.13 -1.46
N THR A 126 -42.40 -5.56 -0.33
CA THR A 126 -41.88 -4.18 -0.28
C THR A 126 -40.36 -4.13 -0.45
N TYR A 127 -39.62 -4.99 0.26
CA TYR A 127 -38.16 -5.05 0.32
C TYR A 127 -37.73 -6.52 0.53
N PRO A 128 -36.54 -6.95 0.08
CA PRO A 128 -35.51 -6.18 -0.61
C PRO A 128 -35.65 -6.17 -2.14
N THR A 129 -35.20 -5.11 -2.80
CA THR A 129 -34.90 -5.14 -4.25
C THR A 129 -33.45 -5.59 -4.48
N GLY A 130 -33.06 -5.94 -5.71
CA GLY A 130 -31.69 -6.39 -5.98
C GLY A 130 -30.64 -5.33 -5.62
N ALA A 131 -30.93 -4.06 -5.92
CA ALA A 131 -30.13 -2.92 -5.55
C ALA A 131 -30.08 -2.68 -4.04
N ASN A 132 -31.07 -3.13 -3.25
CA ASN A 132 -30.97 -3.11 -1.79
C ASN A 132 -29.93 -4.11 -1.27
N ILE A 133 -29.80 -5.27 -1.91
CA ILE A 133 -28.80 -6.29 -1.57
C ILE A 133 -27.39 -5.80 -1.96
N ILE A 134 -27.19 -5.29 -3.18
CA ILE A 134 -25.93 -4.64 -3.60
C ILE A 134 -25.56 -3.49 -2.64
N THR A 135 -26.51 -2.59 -2.34
CA THR A 135 -26.31 -1.51 -1.37
C THR A 135 -25.88 -2.04 -0.01
N GLN A 136 -26.51 -3.11 0.48
CA GLN A 136 -26.18 -3.67 1.79
C GLN A 136 -24.83 -4.38 1.80
N PHE A 137 -24.43 -5.06 0.72
CA PHE A 137 -23.10 -5.63 0.56
C PHE A 137 -22.05 -4.52 0.64
N ASN A 138 -22.13 -3.52 -0.24
CA ASN A 138 -21.22 -2.39 -0.29
C ASN A 138 -21.12 -1.70 1.09
N ASN A 139 -22.27 -1.33 1.67
CA ASN A 139 -22.42 -0.61 2.95
C ASN A 139 -21.50 -1.06 4.11
N ASN A 140 -21.07 -2.32 4.12
CA ASN A 140 -20.30 -2.91 5.22
C ASN A 140 -19.10 -3.75 4.74
N ILE A 141 -19.20 -4.33 3.54
CA ILE A 141 -18.29 -5.31 2.93
C ILE A 141 -18.14 -6.61 3.76
N TYR A 142 -18.24 -7.76 3.10
CA TYR A 142 -18.31 -9.07 3.74
C TYR A 142 -17.31 -10.05 3.12
N GLY A 143 -16.68 -10.88 3.95
CA GLY A 143 -15.75 -11.93 3.51
C GLY A 143 -16.46 -13.19 3.01
N LEU A 144 -17.66 -13.46 3.54
CA LEU A 144 -18.54 -14.56 3.16
C LEU A 144 -19.91 -14.00 2.75
N TRP A 145 -20.50 -14.53 1.67
CA TRP A 145 -21.83 -14.14 1.22
C TRP A 145 -22.66 -15.38 0.82
N SER A 146 -23.83 -15.53 1.44
CA SER A 146 -24.71 -16.70 1.27
C SER A 146 -26.00 -16.33 0.53
N TRP A 147 -26.38 -17.08 -0.50
CA TRP A 147 -27.61 -16.86 -1.27
C TRP A 147 -28.62 -17.99 -1.07
N PHE A 148 -29.81 -17.65 -0.56
CA PHE A 148 -30.94 -18.54 -0.27
C PHE A 148 -32.19 -18.11 -1.07
N ASN A 149 -32.07 -18.08 -2.39
CA ASN A 149 -33.04 -17.43 -3.28
C ASN A 149 -33.38 -18.32 -4.49
N HIS A 150 -34.48 -18.03 -5.21
CA HIS A 150 -34.66 -18.62 -6.55
C HIS A 150 -33.59 -18.05 -7.48
N GLY A 151 -32.95 -18.91 -8.27
CA GLY A 151 -31.85 -18.53 -9.16
C GLY A 151 -32.17 -18.73 -10.63
N THR A 152 -31.37 -18.07 -11.47
CA THR A 152 -31.35 -18.13 -12.94
C THR A 152 -29.91 -17.87 -13.40
N PRO A 153 -29.55 -18.19 -14.66
CA PRO A 153 -28.20 -17.94 -15.17
C PRO A 153 -27.71 -16.49 -15.01
N VAL A 154 -28.62 -15.51 -15.07
CA VAL A 154 -28.31 -14.08 -15.06
C VAL A 154 -28.65 -13.35 -13.74
N GLY A 155 -29.07 -14.06 -12.69
CA GLY A 155 -29.46 -13.44 -11.44
C GLY A 155 -30.31 -14.30 -10.50
N PHE A 156 -30.55 -13.81 -9.29
CA PHE A 156 -31.44 -14.45 -8.30
C PHE A 156 -32.54 -13.51 -7.79
N THR A 157 -33.70 -14.08 -7.46
CA THR A 157 -34.88 -13.37 -6.93
C THR A 157 -34.59 -12.76 -5.57
N ALA A 158 -34.52 -11.43 -5.50
CA ALA A 158 -34.36 -10.68 -4.25
C ALA A 158 -35.66 -10.62 -3.44
N LYS A 159 -36.81 -10.50 -4.15
CA LYS A 159 -38.16 -10.61 -3.57
C LYS A 159 -39.17 -11.02 -4.65
N SER A 160 -40.28 -11.65 -4.26
CA SER A 160 -41.33 -12.09 -5.19
C SER A 160 -42.75 -11.87 -4.63
N ALA A 161 -43.75 -11.85 -5.51
CA ALA A 161 -45.13 -11.95 -5.06
C ALA A 161 -45.45 -13.41 -4.72
N TYR A 162 -46.06 -13.68 -3.58
CA TYR A 162 -46.37 -15.04 -3.10
C TYR A 162 -45.11 -15.90 -2.98
N TYR A 163 -44.90 -16.90 -3.85
CA TYR A 163 -43.62 -17.60 -4.01
C TYR A 163 -43.21 -17.64 -5.49
N ASP A 164 -42.00 -17.17 -5.79
CA ASP A 164 -41.39 -16.90 -7.10
C ASP A 164 -42.28 -16.23 -8.18
N ASN A 165 -43.35 -15.53 -7.81
CA ASN A 165 -44.34 -14.99 -8.76
C ASN A 165 -44.13 -13.50 -9.07
N THR A 166 -44.74 -13.06 -10.17
CA THR A 166 -44.65 -11.67 -10.64
C THR A 166 -45.58 -10.73 -9.87
N PRO A 167 -45.17 -9.48 -9.57
CA PRO A 167 -43.85 -8.90 -9.86
C PRO A 167 -42.76 -9.39 -8.88
N ARG A 168 -41.58 -9.68 -9.43
CA ARG A 168 -40.37 -10.04 -8.67
C ARG A 168 -39.19 -9.15 -9.06
N ASN A 169 -38.27 -8.89 -8.13
CA ASN A 169 -37.03 -8.14 -8.35
C ASN A 169 -35.84 -9.10 -8.27
N LEU A 170 -34.79 -8.87 -9.06
CA LEU A 170 -33.60 -9.73 -9.10
C LEU A 170 -32.32 -8.93 -8.83
N LEU A 171 -31.35 -9.56 -8.17
CA LEU A 171 -29.94 -9.18 -8.27
C LEU A 171 -29.35 -9.91 -9.49
N THR A 172 -28.61 -9.22 -10.36
CA THR A 172 -28.22 -9.74 -11.70
C THR A 172 -26.71 -9.76 -11.95
N THR A 173 -26.27 -10.47 -12.99
CA THR A 173 -24.85 -10.53 -13.40
C THR A 173 -24.29 -9.15 -13.78
N LEU A 174 -25.13 -8.32 -14.41
CA LEU A 174 -24.85 -6.95 -14.84
C LEU A 174 -26.09 -6.07 -14.66
N ASP A 175 -25.89 -4.77 -14.46
CA ASP A 175 -26.97 -3.77 -14.38
C ASP A 175 -27.72 -3.60 -15.71
N SER A 176 -27.08 -3.96 -16.82
CA SER A 176 -27.69 -3.97 -18.15
C SER A 176 -28.73 -5.09 -18.35
N TYR A 177 -28.75 -6.12 -17.51
CA TYR A 177 -29.72 -7.22 -17.60
C TYR A 177 -31.04 -6.85 -16.88
N SER A 178 -31.98 -6.29 -17.64
CA SER A 178 -33.34 -6.00 -17.15
C SER A 178 -34.28 -7.21 -17.34
N PHE A 179 -34.67 -7.87 -16.25
CA PHE A 179 -35.57 -9.05 -16.28
C PHE A 179 -36.91 -8.79 -15.56
N GLN A 180 -38.02 -8.91 -16.29
CA GLN A 180 -39.43 -8.73 -15.86
C GLN A 180 -39.77 -7.38 -15.20
N THR A 181 -39.20 -7.08 -14.03
CA THR A 181 -39.30 -5.80 -13.33
C THR A 181 -37.97 -5.06 -13.53
N PRO A 182 -37.90 -4.02 -14.39
CA PRO A 182 -36.67 -3.27 -14.57
C PRO A 182 -36.20 -2.62 -13.27
N GLU A 183 -34.92 -2.77 -12.97
CA GLU A 183 -34.24 -2.20 -11.81
C GLU A 183 -32.92 -1.53 -12.27
N THR A 184 -32.20 -0.88 -11.37
CA THR A 184 -30.91 -0.20 -11.63
C THR A 184 -30.12 -0.16 -10.33
N GLY A 185 -28.82 -0.40 -10.38
CA GLY A 185 -27.96 -0.65 -9.22
C GLY A 185 -28.06 -2.07 -8.67
N ASN A 186 -28.67 -3.01 -9.39
CA ASN A 186 -28.91 -4.40 -9.01
C ASN A 186 -27.93 -5.40 -9.64
N GLY A 187 -27.06 -4.96 -10.55
CA GLY A 187 -25.99 -5.80 -11.12
C GLY A 187 -24.78 -5.98 -10.19
N LEU A 188 -24.11 -7.14 -10.27
CA LEU A 188 -22.83 -7.42 -9.58
C LEU A 188 -21.72 -6.42 -9.95
N ASP A 189 -21.79 -5.79 -11.12
CA ASP A 189 -20.89 -4.73 -11.57
C ASP A 189 -20.99 -3.41 -10.78
N ASN A 190 -22.00 -3.28 -9.89
CA ASN A 190 -22.10 -2.20 -8.91
C ASN A 190 -21.40 -2.51 -7.57
N LEU A 191 -20.78 -3.69 -7.41
CA LEU A 191 -20.04 -4.03 -6.19
C LEU A 191 -18.75 -3.19 -6.09
N ASN A 192 -18.57 -2.49 -4.97
CA ASN A 192 -17.44 -1.58 -4.76
C ASN A 192 -16.20 -2.25 -4.12
N ASN A 193 -16.26 -3.57 -3.93
CA ASN A 193 -15.38 -4.33 -3.03
C ASN A 193 -14.01 -4.69 -3.65
N ALA A 194 -13.46 -3.85 -4.54
CA ALA A 194 -12.34 -4.25 -5.40
C ALA A 194 -10.99 -4.49 -4.69
N ASN A 195 -10.82 -3.99 -3.45
CA ASN A 195 -9.69 -4.36 -2.59
C ASN A 195 -10.05 -5.45 -1.56
N PHE A 196 -11.31 -5.90 -1.55
CA PHE A 196 -11.94 -6.70 -0.51
C PHE A 196 -12.67 -7.93 -1.11
N PRO A 197 -11.95 -8.84 -1.81
CA PRO A 197 -12.54 -10.02 -2.44
C PRO A 197 -13.25 -10.93 -1.43
N ALA A 198 -14.41 -11.46 -1.80
CA ALA A 198 -15.28 -12.29 -0.95
C ALA A 198 -15.46 -13.73 -1.49
N VAL A 199 -15.99 -14.63 -0.66
CA VAL A 199 -16.38 -16.00 -1.08
C VAL A 199 -17.91 -16.11 -1.05
N VAL A 200 -18.50 -16.69 -2.10
CA VAL A 200 -19.95 -16.97 -2.16
C VAL A 200 -20.24 -18.46 -1.98
N TYR A 201 -21.32 -18.78 -1.29
CA TYR A 201 -21.99 -20.09 -1.36
C TYR A 201 -23.48 -19.87 -1.65
N SER A 202 -24.02 -20.58 -2.64
CA SER A 202 -25.34 -20.30 -3.21
C SER A 202 -26.17 -21.57 -3.37
N ILE A 203 -27.23 -21.72 -2.58
CA ILE A 203 -28.21 -22.79 -2.79
C ILE A 203 -29.14 -22.54 -4.00
N CYS A 204 -29.07 -21.35 -4.61
CA CYS A 204 -29.90 -20.95 -5.74
C CYS A 204 -29.75 -21.89 -6.94
N CYS A 205 -30.83 -22.07 -7.70
CA CYS A 205 -30.85 -22.80 -8.97
C CYS A 205 -30.00 -22.10 -10.04
N ASP A 206 -29.39 -22.86 -10.94
CA ASP A 206 -28.97 -22.40 -12.27
C ASP A 206 -28.04 -21.16 -12.30
N VAL A 207 -27.27 -20.88 -11.24
CA VAL A 207 -26.38 -19.69 -11.14
C VAL A 207 -24.98 -19.91 -11.73
N THR A 208 -24.54 -21.16 -11.89
CA THR A 208 -23.21 -21.52 -12.43
C THR A 208 -23.22 -22.42 -13.69
N PRO A 209 -24.23 -22.37 -14.60
CA PRO A 209 -24.28 -23.26 -15.77
C PRO A 209 -23.09 -22.99 -16.69
N PHE A 210 -22.20 -23.98 -16.80
CA PHE A 210 -20.98 -23.91 -17.61
C PHE A 210 -21.11 -24.66 -18.95
N ASP A 211 -22.34 -24.77 -19.44
CA ASP A 211 -22.76 -25.41 -20.68
C ASP A 211 -23.78 -24.54 -21.44
N ASP A 212 -24.18 -24.97 -22.65
CA ASP A 212 -25.16 -24.28 -23.52
C ASP A 212 -26.61 -24.39 -22.98
N TYR A 213 -26.85 -23.85 -21.78
CA TYR A 213 -28.10 -23.98 -21.03
C TYR A 213 -28.94 -22.69 -21.10
N SER A 214 -29.88 -22.62 -22.05
CA SER A 214 -30.85 -21.51 -22.16
C SER A 214 -32.26 -21.91 -21.70
N PRO A 215 -32.59 -21.80 -20.40
CA PRO A 215 -33.93 -22.05 -19.91
C PRO A 215 -34.89 -20.97 -20.45
N ASN A 216 -36.01 -21.42 -21.03
CA ASN A 216 -37.10 -20.57 -21.52
C ASN A 216 -36.71 -19.53 -22.60
N ASN A 217 -35.54 -19.67 -23.26
CA ASN A 217 -35.01 -18.75 -24.28
C ASN A 217 -34.78 -17.29 -23.80
N TRP A 218 -34.65 -17.05 -22.50
CA TRP A 218 -34.38 -15.70 -21.95
C TRP A 218 -32.90 -15.46 -21.63
N TYR A 219 -32.10 -16.51 -21.55
CA TYR A 219 -30.65 -16.42 -21.46
C TYR A 219 -30.06 -16.44 -22.88
N ASP A 220 -29.32 -15.39 -23.23
CA ASP A 220 -28.66 -15.21 -24.52
C ASP A 220 -27.29 -15.91 -24.61
N GLY A 221 -26.88 -16.60 -23.53
CA GLY A 221 -25.61 -17.32 -23.43
C GLY A 221 -24.43 -16.45 -23.03
N TYR A 222 -24.61 -15.15 -22.78
CA TYR A 222 -23.45 -14.24 -22.82
C TYR A 222 -22.53 -14.26 -21.61
N ARG A 223 -23.03 -14.21 -20.35
CA ARG A 223 -22.26 -14.47 -19.10
C ARG A 223 -23.19 -14.87 -17.93
N ASN A 224 -22.81 -15.85 -17.12
CA ASN A 224 -23.59 -16.29 -15.95
C ASN A 224 -23.18 -15.61 -14.61
N MET A 225 -23.94 -15.82 -13.53
CA MET A 225 -23.67 -15.25 -12.19
C MET A 225 -22.32 -15.69 -11.60
N GLY A 226 -21.91 -16.94 -11.83
CA GLY A 226 -20.57 -17.44 -11.48
C GLY A 226 -19.45 -16.65 -12.16
N GLU A 227 -19.60 -16.35 -13.46
CA GLU A 227 -18.66 -15.52 -14.21
C GLU A 227 -18.65 -14.07 -13.73
N GLY A 228 -19.83 -13.49 -13.51
CA GLY A 228 -20.00 -12.15 -12.95
C GLY A 228 -19.21 -11.96 -11.66
N PHE A 229 -19.38 -12.89 -10.72
CA PHE A 229 -18.70 -12.81 -9.43
C PHE A 229 -17.20 -13.12 -9.51
N THR A 230 -16.77 -14.07 -10.35
CA THR A 230 -15.39 -14.60 -10.32
C THR A 230 -14.42 -13.94 -11.30
N VAL A 231 -14.86 -13.52 -12.50
CA VAL A 231 -13.94 -13.08 -13.57
C VAL A 231 -14.28 -11.75 -14.25
N MET A 232 -15.55 -11.33 -14.31
CA MET A 232 -15.95 -10.23 -15.21
C MET A 232 -15.35 -8.86 -14.86
N GLY A 233 -14.94 -8.65 -13.61
CA GLY A 233 -14.24 -7.45 -13.18
C GLY A 233 -13.37 -7.66 -11.95
N GLN A 234 -12.80 -6.56 -11.47
CA GLN A 234 -12.02 -6.51 -10.23
C GLN A 234 -12.90 -6.50 -8.96
N TYR A 235 -14.21 -6.78 -9.08
CA TYR A 235 -15.19 -6.88 -7.99
C TYR A 235 -15.57 -8.34 -7.70
N GLY A 236 -16.42 -8.58 -6.70
CA GLY A 236 -16.84 -9.94 -6.32
C GLY A 236 -15.74 -10.67 -5.56
N GLY A 237 -15.22 -11.77 -6.10
CA GLY A 237 -14.13 -12.51 -5.45
C GLY A 237 -13.50 -13.64 -6.27
N PRO A 238 -12.65 -14.48 -5.66
CA PRO A 238 -12.00 -15.60 -6.33
C PRO A 238 -12.84 -16.89 -6.37
N ASN A 239 -13.83 -17.04 -5.50
CA ASN A 239 -14.57 -18.30 -5.31
C ASN A 239 -16.08 -18.10 -5.14
N LEU A 240 -16.85 -18.90 -5.86
CA LEU A 240 -18.30 -19.03 -5.73
C LEU A 240 -18.69 -20.51 -5.83
N LEU A 241 -19.39 -21.03 -4.84
CA LEU A 241 -19.98 -22.37 -4.89
C LEU A 241 -21.48 -22.23 -5.20
N GLY A 242 -22.00 -22.99 -6.16
CA GLY A 242 -23.40 -22.87 -6.60
C GLY A 242 -23.80 -23.87 -7.67
N ASN A 243 -25.09 -23.89 -8.03
CA ASN A 243 -25.66 -24.93 -8.91
C ASN A 243 -25.63 -24.61 -10.41
N THR A 244 -25.27 -25.62 -11.21
CA THR A 244 -25.41 -25.68 -12.68
C THR A 244 -26.85 -25.97 -13.14
N ARG A 245 -27.69 -26.48 -12.21
CA ARG A 245 -29.09 -26.90 -12.39
C ARG A 245 -29.95 -26.51 -11.16
N TYR A 246 -31.14 -27.07 -11.00
CA TYR A 246 -32.05 -26.76 -9.89
C TYR A 246 -31.47 -27.12 -8.50
N GLY A 247 -31.59 -26.20 -7.54
CA GLY A 247 -31.41 -26.48 -6.11
C GLY A 247 -32.75 -26.76 -5.41
N TRP A 248 -32.75 -27.57 -4.35
CA TRP A 248 -33.93 -27.78 -3.50
C TRP A 248 -33.67 -27.24 -2.10
N VAL A 249 -34.17 -26.04 -1.82
CA VAL A 249 -34.41 -25.41 -0.51
C VAL A 249 -33.72 -26.12 0.67
N THR A 250 -34.41 -27.07 1.30
CA THR A 250 -33.94 -27.78 2.50
C THR A 250 -32.78 -28.74 2.25
N ASN A 251 -32.74 -29.41 1.10
CA ASN A 251 -31.65 -30.33 0.77
C ASN A 251 -30.34 -29.58 0.57
N SER A 252 -30.38 -28.49 -0.21
CA SER A 252 -29.22 -27.64 -0.46
C SER A 252 -28.77 -26.91 0.81
N SER A 253 -29.70 -26.53 1.69
CA SER A 253 -29.39 -25.90 2.99
C SER A 253 -28.81 -26.89 4.01
N GLN A 254 -29.21 -28.16 3.96
CA GLN A 254 -28.58 -29.24 4.75
C GLN A 254 -27.15 -29.54 4.28
N MET A 255 -26.93 -29.64 2.96
CA MET A 255 -25.58 -29.80 2.39
C MET A 255 -24.68 -28.61 2.74
N TYR A 256 -25.20 -27.38 2.64
CA TYR A 256 -24.47 -26.18 3.08
C TYR A 256 -24.20 -26.18 4.59
N SER A 257 -25.10 -26.73 5.42
CA SER A 257 -24.85 -26.88 6.87
C SER A 257 -23.69 -27.85 7.16
N LEU A 258 -23.53 -28.93 6.38
CA LEU A 258 -22.38 -29.83 6.46
C LEU A 258 -21.08 -29.12 6.03
N PHE A 259 -21.10 -28.42 4.89
CA PHE A 259 -19.98 -27.59 4.43
C PHE A 259 -19.56 -26.55 5.48
N ALA A 260 -20.51 -25.82 6.04
CA ALA A 260 -20.31 -24.84 7.10
C ALA A 260 -19.67 -25.47 8.35
N GLY A 261 -20.12 -26.66 8.75
CA GLY A 261 -19.54 -27.44 9.83
C GLY A 261 -18.06 -27.74 9.63
N LEU A 262 -17.67 -28.18 8.42
CA LEU A 262 -16.28 -28.52 8.08
C LEU A 262 -15.31 -27.32 8.20
N LEU A 263 -15.79 -26.10 7.93
CA LEU A 263 -15.00 -24.87 8.06
C LEU A 263 -14.63 -24.50 9.52
N ASN A 264 -15.18 -25.19 10.52
CA ASN A 264 -14.75 -25.06 11.93
C ASN A 264 -13.40 -25.76 12.20
N SER A 265 -12.92 -26.61 11.27
CA SER A 265 -11.59 -27.21 11.36
C SER A 265 -10.50 -26.22 10.96
N THR A 266 -9.32 -26.31 11.59
CA THR A 266 -8.28 -25.27 11.57
C THR A 266 -7.51 -25.11 10.25
N SER A 267 -7.89 -25.82 9.17
CA SER A 267 -7.08 -25.89 7.95
C SER A 267 -7.85 -26.25 6.66
N THR A 268 -9.18 -26.36 6.68
CA THR A 268 -9.94 -26.90 5.54
C THR A 268 -10.02 -25.93 4.36
N HIS A 269 -9.67 -26.43 3.17
CA HIS A 269 -9.71 -25.68 1.91
C HIS A 269 -11.10 -25.84 1.26
N LEU A 270 -11.56 -24.88 0.45
CA LEU A 270 -12.95 -24.83 -0.04
C LEU A 270 -13.36 -26.07 -0.85
N GLY A 271 -12.45 -26.63 -1.67
CA GLY A 271 -12.71 -27.86 -2.43
C GLY A 271 -12.87 -29.11 -1.55
N VAL A 272 -12.12 -29.17 -0.44
CA VAL A 272 -12.23 -30.24 0.56
C VAL A 272 -13.58 -30.18 1.28
N ALA A 273 -14.01 -28.98 1.69
CA ALA A 273 -15.31 -28.80 2.33
C ALA A 273 -16.47 -29.15 1.38
N GLU A 274 -16.39 -28.73 0.12
CA GLU A 274 -17.39 -29.02 -0.92
C GLU A 274 -17.54 -30.53 -1.15
N ALA A 275 -16.44 -31.23 -1.46
CA ALA A 275 -16.44 -32.67 -1.71
C ALA A 275 -17.01 -33.48 -0.53
N ILE A 276 -16.48 -33.24 0.68
CA ILE A 276 -16.90 -33.97 1.88
C ILE A 276 -18.37 -33.64 2.24
N SER A 277 -18.86 -32.43 1.97
CA SER A 277 -20.27 -32.08 2.20
C SER A 277 -21.24 -32.83 1.29
N LYS A 278 -20.84 -33.14 0.04
CA LYS A 278 -21.64 -33.91 -0.92
C LYS A 278 -21.73 -35.38 -0.55
N SER A 279 -20.59 -36.05 -0.37
CA SER A 279 -20.50 -37.46 0.05
C SER A 279 -21.33 -37.70 1.32
N ASN A 280 -21.15 -36.87 2.37
CA ASN A 280 -21.91 -37.01 3.61
C ASN A 280 -23.41 -36.69 3.49
N TYR A 281 -23.86 -36.01 2.43
CA TYR A 281 -25.27 -35.68 2.24
C TYR A 281 -26.05 -36.74 1.44
N GLY A 282 -25.39 -37.47 0.53
CA GLY A 282 -26.01 -38.59 -0.19
C GLY A 282 -27.15 -38.23 -1.15
N ASN A 283 -27.25 -36.96 -1.60
CA ASN A 283 -28.17 -36.56 -2.67
C ASN A 283 -27.41 -36.44 -4.00
N HIS A 284 -27.52 -37.48 -4.82
CA HIS A 284 -26.76 -37.67 -6.05
C HIS A 284 -26.92 -36.50 -7.03
N TYR A 285 -28.14 -35.96 -7.16
CA TYR A 285 -28.42 -34.81 -8.04
C TYR A 285 -27.72 -33.53 -7.56
N LEU A 286 -27.73 -33.24 -6.25
CA LEU A 286 -27.02 -32.07 -5.71
C LEU A 286 -25.50 -32.25 -5.72
N ALA A 287 -25.01 -33.49 -5.58
CA ALA A 287 -23.60 -33.81 -5.75
C ALA A 287 -23.11 -33.47 -7.18
N TYR A 288 -23.96 -33.69 -8.19
CA TYR A 288 -23.68 -33.25 -9.56
C TYR A 288 -23.89 -31.74 -9.78
N SER A 289 -25.04 -31.19 -9.35
CA SER A 289 -25.46 -29.83 -9.73
C SER A 289 -24.63 -28.75 -9.06
N HIS A 290 -24.32 -28.89 -7.77
CA HIS A 290 -23.52 -27.93 -7.03
C HIS A 290 -22.06 -28.08 -7.42
N ASN A 291 -21.34 -26.99 -7.71
CA ASN A 291 -19.94 -27.03 -8.16
C ASN A 291 -19.16 -25.81 -7.61
N LEU A 292 -17.85 -25.97 -7.42
CA LEU A 292 -16.94 -24.90 -7.00
C LEU A 292 -16.39 -24.16 -8.23
N ILE A 293 -16.78 -22.90 -8.38
CA ILE A 293 -16.22 -21.98 -9.37
C ILE A 293 -15.10 -21.16 -8.71
N GLY A 294 -13.85 -21.41 -9.09
CA GLY A 294 -12.67 -20.76 -8.52
C GLY A 294 -11.50 -21.73 -8.23
N CYS A 295 -10.78 -21.46 -7.14
CA CYS A 295 -9.62 -22.23 -6.68
C CYS A 295 -10.03 -23.20 -5.54
N PRO A 296 -9.88 -24.52 -5.72
CA PRO A 296 -10.24 -25.48 -4.66
C PRO A 296 -9.28 -25.42 -3.46
N GLU A 297 -8.05 -24.94 -3.66
CA GLU A 297 -7.02 -24.77 -2.62
C GLU A 297 -7.24 -23.53 -1.73
N THR A 298 -8.12 -22.59 -2.08
CA THR A 298 -8.33 -21.41 -1.23
C THR A 298 -8.92 -21.82 0.13
N GLN A 299 -8.38 -21.29 1.21
CA GLN A 299 -8.94 -21.40 2.57
C GLN A 299 -9.85 -20.19 2.85
N LEU A 300 -11.00 -20.40 3.50
CA LEU A 300 -11.81 -19.28 3.99
C LEU A 300 -11.13 -18.63 5.21
N TRP A 301 -11.05 -17.31 5.25
CA TRP A 301 -10.61 -16.59 6.46
C TRP A 301 -11.65 -16.74 7.58
N THR A 302 -11.29 -17.44 8.67
CA THR A 302 -12.18 -17.74 9.80
C THR A 302 -11.83 -16.97 11.08
N ALA A 303 -10.83 -16.10 11.02
CA ALA A 303 -10.49 -15.11 12.02
C ALA A 303 -9.78 -13.91 11.37
N THR A 304 -9.60 -12.81 12.10
CA THR A 304 -8.78 -11.68 11.63
C THR A 304 -7.34 -12.14 11.39
N PRO A 305 -6.75 -11.91 10.20
CA PRO A 305 -5.40 -12.34 9.86
C PRO A 305 -4.35 -11.81 10.84
N SER A 306 -3.44 -12.69 11.24
CA SER A 306 -2.28 -12.37 12.07
C SER A 306 -0.99 -12.34 11.26
N TYR A 307 0.03 -11.63 11.75
CA TYR A 307 1.39 -11.70 11.21
C TYR A 307 2.23 -12.69 12.00
N PHE A 308 3.09 -13.45 11.31
CA PHE A 308 4.10 -14.30 11.96
C PHE A 308 5.10 -13.42 12.73
N SER A 309 5.26 -13.68 14.03
CA SER A 309 6.06 -12.85 14.96
C SER A 309 7.29 -13.53 15.55
N ASN A 310 7.31 -14.86 15.59
CA ASN A 310 8.35 -15.67 16.26
C ASN A 310 9.02 -16.69 15.32
N VAL A 311 9.19 -16.34 14.04
CA VAL A 311 9.89 -17.20 13.07
C VAL A 311 11.39 -17.17 13.35
N SER A 312 12.04 -18.33 13.32
CA SER A 312 13.51 -18.43 13.30
C SER A 312 13.98 -19.39 12.22
N ILE A 313 14.85 -18.92 11.34
CA ILE A 313 15.47 -19.72 10.28
C ILE A 313 16.96 -19.82 10.58
N THR A 314 17.47 -21.06 10.63
CA THR A 314 18.90 -21.36 10.82
C THR A 314 19.43 -22.10 9.61
N ASP A 315 20.43 -21.51 8.94
CA ASP A 315 21.13 -22.11 7.81
C ASP A 315 22.58 -22.44 8.23
N ASN A 316 23.01 -23.69 8.03
CA ASN A 316 24.38 -24.14 8.29
C ASN A 316 25.12 -24.61 7.03
N GLY A 317 24.64 -24.22 5.85
CA GLY A 317 25.22 -24.53 4.54
C GLY A 317 24.99 -25.96 4.03
N THR A 318 24.62 -26.90 4.91
CA THR A 318 24.27 -28.29 4.53
C THR A 318 22.84 -28.67 4.88
N SER A 319 22.18 -27.86 5.72
CA SER A 319 20.78 -28.00 6.12
C SER A 319 20.19 -26.65 6.50
N ILE A 320 18.86 -26.57 6.49
CA ILE A 320 18.08 -25.41 6.94
C ILE A 320 17.04 -25.91 7.94
N SER A 321 17.06 -25.36 9.15
CA SER A 321 16.02 -25.56 10.15
C SER A 321 15.11 -24.33 10.20
N VAL A 322 13.80 -24.56 10.13
CA VAL A 322 12.77 -23.51 10.23
C VAL A 322 11.87 -23.83 11.42
N ASN A 323 11.79 -22.88 12.36
CA ASN A 323 10.69 -22.79 13.31
C ASN A 323 9.77 -21.64 12.86
N THR A 324 8.48 -21.92 12.73
CA THR A 324 7.48 -20.97 12.19
C THR A 324 6.84 -20.10 13.28
N GLY A 325 7.05 -20.42 14.55
CA GLY A 325 6.30 -19.89 15.69
C GLY A 325 4.86 -20.41 15.80
N VAL A 326 4.27 -20.93 14.73
CA VAL A 326 2.82 -21.24 14.60
C VAL A 326 2.62 -22.71 14.22
N ALA A 327 1.84 -23.46 15.01
CA ALA A 327 1.51 -24.85 14.70
C ALA A 327 0.68 -24.97 13.41
N HIS A 328 0.66 -26.16 12.80
CA HIS A 328 -0.08 -26.44 11.57
C HIS A 328 0.30 -25.57 10.36
N SER A 329 1.51 -24.98 10.35
CA SER A 329 2.03 -24.22 9.21
C SER A 329 2.46 -25.13 8.06
N THR A 330 2.46 -24.60 6.85
CA THR A 330 3.20 -25.15 5.70
C THR A 330 4.47 -24.36 5.47
N VAL A 331 5.60 -25.04 5.31
CA VAL A 331 6.90 -24.46 4.94
C VAL A 331 7.31 -24.99 3.57
N SER A 332 7.60 -24.06 2.66
CA SER A 332 7.98 -24.33 1.27
C SER A 332 9.31 -23.68 0.92
N ILE A 333 10.16 -24.41 0.21
CA ILE A 333 11.51 -23.97 -0.20
C ILE A 333 11.67 -24.09 -1.72
N PHE A 334 12.18 -23.04 -2.36
CA PHE A 334 12.44 -22.97 -3.81
C PHE A 334 13.89 -22.57 -4.09
N ASN A 335 14.45 -22.97 -5.23
CA ASN A 335 15.72 -22.42 -5.71
C ASN A 335 15.53 -20.98 -6.22
N ALA A 336 16.19 -20.01 -5.59
CA ALA A 336 16.00 -18.60 -5.93
C ALA A 336 16.59 -18.21 -7.30
N ASN A 337 17.40 -19.08 -7.92
CA ASN A 337 17.90 -18.90 -9.29
C ASN A 337 17.13 -19.70 -10.35
N SER A 338 16.19 -20.59 -9.99
CA SER A 338 15.41 -21.41 -10.94
C SER A 338 13.98 -21.69 -10.46
N SER A 339 12.99 -21.08 -11.11
CA SER A 339 11.63 -20.91 -10.58
C SER A 339 10.60 -21.96 -11.04
N SER A 340 10.99 -23.20 -11.33
CA SER A 340 10.09 -24.20 -11.91
C SER A 340 9.28 -25.01 -10.89
N GLU A 341 9.89 -25.44 -9.77
CA GLU A 341 9.26 -26.35 -8.79
C GLU A 341 9.71 -26.07 -7.35
N TYR A 342 8.95 -26.58 -6.38
CA TYR A 342 9.38 -26.67 -4.98
C TYR A 342 10.58 -27.61 -4.86
N LEU A 343 11.66 -27.16 -4.22
CA LEU A 343 12.75 -28.05 -3.83
C LEU A 343 12.34 -28.93 -2.64
N TYR A 344 11.57 -28.35 -1.70
CA TYR A 344 10.89 -29.08 -0.62
C TYR A 344 9.59 -28.37 -0.21
N ARG A 345 8.58 -29.14 0.24
CA ARG A 345 7.37 -28.66 0.92
C ARG A 345 7.10 -29.59 2.11
N VAL A 346 6.79 -29.03 3.28
CA VAL A 346 6.30 -29.76 4.46
C VAL A 346 5.07 -29.02 4.97
N THR A 347 3.94 -29.74 5.05
CA THR A 347 2.68 -29.30 5.65
C THR A 347 2.63 -29.67 7.14
N ASP A 348 1.61 -29.20 7.84
CA ASP A 348 1.28 -29.54 9.24
C ASP A 348 2.48 -29.50 10.22
N THR A 349 3.22 -28.39 10.24
CA THR A 349 4.43 -28.27 11.07
C THR A 349 4.53 -26.95 11.83
N GLN A 350 5.27 -26.98 12.94
CA GLN A 350 5.86 -25.79 13.57
C GLN A 350 7.38 -25.76 13.44
N ASN A 351 8.01 -26.92 13.18
CA ASN A 351 9.45 -27.13 13.18
C ASN A 351 9.82 -28.17 12.11
N CYS A 352 10.59 -27.77 11.10
CA CYS A 352 11.08 -28.68 10.06
C CYS A 352 12.57 -28.44 9.79
N THR A 353 13.25 -29.44 9.22
CA THR A 353 14.66 -29.32 8.80
C THR A 353 14.88 -30.03 7.48
N PHE A 354 15.49 -29.32 6.54
CA PHE A 354 15.74 -29.77 5.18
C PHE A 354 17.23 -29.94 4.96
N ASN A 355 17.68 -31.14 4.60
CA ASN A 355 19.09 -31.42 4.31
C ASN A 355 19.40 -31.06 2.85
N THR A 356 19.98 -29.88 2.64
CA THR A 356 20.34 -29.38 1.32
C THR A 356 21.49 -28.37 1.38
N SER A 357 22.39 -28.47 0.40
CA SER A 357 23.45 -27.49 0.11
C SER A 357 23.12 -26.55 -1.05
N THR A 358 21.96 -26.70 -1.70
CA THR A 358 21.51 -25.80 -2.77
C THR A 358 21.29 -24.39 -2.21
N ARG A 359 21.96 -23.37 -2.77
CA ARG A 359 21.81 -21.97 -2.38
C ARG A 359 21.95 -21.07 -3.62
N PRO A 360 21.31 -19.89 -3.66
CA PRO A 360 20.35 -19.36 -2.69
C PRO A 360 18.95 -19.97 -2.85
N LEU A 361 18.13 -19.85 -1.80
CA LEU A 361 16.77 -20.38 -1.73
C LEU A 361 15.79 -19.29 -1.25
N TYR A 362 14.57 -19.34 -1.78
CA TYR A 362 13.41 -18.67 -1.16
C TYR A 362 12.77 -19.62 -0.16
N ILE A 363 12.26 -19.06 0.94
CA ILE A 363 11.50 -19.78 1.98
C ILE A 363 10.17 -19.05 2.17
N THR A 364 9.07 -19.78 2.01
CA THR A 364 7.69 -19.30 2.24
C THR A 364 7.07 -20.08 3.39
N ILE A 365 6.38 -19.38 4.30
CA ILE A 365 5.61 -19.97 5.39
C ILE A 365 4.16 -19.50 5.29
N LEU A 366 3.22 -20.45 5.35
CA LEU A 366 1.77 -20.25 5.27
C LEU A 366 1.09 -20.90 6.48
N ALA A 367 0.02 -20.31 7.00
CA ALA A 367 -0.85 -20.92 8.00
C ALA A 367 -2.26 -20.32 7.91
N GLN A 368 -3.28 -21.09 8.26
CA GLN A 368 -4.67 -20.62 8.33
C GLN A 368 -4.77 -19.37 9.21
N ASN A 369 -5.43 -18.32 8.71
CA ASN A 369 -5.57 -17.02 9.38
C ASN A 369 -4.25 -16.28 9.67
N TYR A 370 -3.17 -16.55 8.91
CA TYR A 370 -1.94 -15.76 8.91
C TYR A 370 -1.60 -15.19 7.53
N ILE A 371 -1.08 -13.95 7.51
CA ILE A 371 -0.50 -13.34 6.31
C ILE A 371 0.82 -14.06 5.93
N PRO A 372 1.00 -14.50 4.68
CA PRO A 372 2.19 -15.23 4.23
C PRO A 372 3.53 -14.56 4.60
N PHE A 373 4.48 -15.37 5.07
CA PHE A 373 5.81 -14.92 5.45
C PHE A 373 6.86 -15.37 4.42
N PHE A 374 7.66 -14.42 3.92
CA PHE A 374 8.70 -14.67 2.92
C PHE A 374 10.09 -14.34 3.45
N ALA A 375 11.07 -15.20 3.14
CA ALA A 375 12.48 -15.02 3.44
C ALA A 375 13.40 -15.60 2.36
N VAL A 376 14.70 -15.28 2.45
CA VAL A 376 15.76 -15.87 1.62
C VAL A 376 16.93 -16.36 2.46
N THR A 377 17.65 -17.36 1.95
CA THR A 377 18.95 -17.80 2.48
C THR A 377 20.09 -16.93 1.95
N GLY A 378 21.31 -17.19 2.44
CA GLY A 378 22.53 -16.73 1.76
C GLY A 378 22.77 -17.49 0.44
N GLY A 379 23.75 -17.02 -0.34
CA GLY A 379 24.17 -17.63 -1.61
C GLY A 379 24.38 -16.63 -2.74
N SER A 380 24.76 -17.14 -3.91
CA SER A 380 25.01 -16.36 -5.13
C SER A 380 23.76 -16.26 -6.00
N PHE A 381 23.09 -15.10 -5.96
CA PHE A 381 21.96 -14.77 -6.82
C PHE A 381 22.44 -14.41 -8.23
N THR A 382 21.83 -15.03 -9.24
CA THR A 382 22.06 -14.76 -10.68
C THR A 382 20.92 -13.99 -11.32
N GLN A 383 19.92 -13.58 -10.54
CA GLN A 383 18.75 -12.81 -10.93
C GLN A 383 18.44 -11.76 -9.86
N ASN A 384 17.56 -10.79 -10.15
CA ASN A 384 17.11 -9.83 -9.15
C ASN A 384 16.21 -10.50 -8.10
N ILE A 385 16.36 -10.10 -6.83
CA ILE A 385 15.34 -10.33 -5.82
C ILE A 385 14.33 -9.19 -5.92
N THR A 386 13.09 -9.50 -6.30
CA THR A 386 11.99 -8.52 -6.32
C THR A 386 11.12 -8.71 -5.09
N VAL A 387 10.83 -7.63 -4.37
CA VAL A 387 9.82 -7.60 -3.30
C VAL A 387 8.58 -6.87 -3.85
N PRO A 388 7.50 -7.58 -4.21
CA PRO A 388 6.29 -6.96 -4.77
C PRO A 388 5.66 -5.95 -3.82
N ILE A 389 4.77 -5.10 -4.36
CA ILE A 389 3.91 -4.25 -3.52
C ILE A 389 3.14 -5.09 -2.51
N ASP A 390 2.80 -4.52 -1.36
CA ASP A 390 2.05 -5.17 -0.27
C ASP A 390 2.74 -6.39 0.41
N GLU A 391 3.89 -6.85 -0.08
CA GLU A 391 4.66 -7.98 0.47
C GLU A 391 5.85 -7.55 1.35
N THR A 392 6.24 -8.41 2.29
CA THR A 392 7.45 -8.22 3.12
C THR A 392 8.44 -9.37 2.93
N LEU A 393 9.67 -9.05 2.49
CA LEU A 393 10.79 -9.98 2.46
C LEU A 393 11.65 -9.82 3.71
N ASN A 394 11.99 -10.94 4.36
CA ASN A 394 12.79 -11.00 5.57
C ASN A 394 14.18 -11.61 5.31
N ILE A 395 15.22 -11.03 5.91
CA ILE A 395 16.60 -11.52 5.85
C ILE A 395 17.15 -11.57 7.28
N TYR A 396 17.71 -12.72 7.65
CA TYR A 396 18.09 -13.06 9.03
C TYR A 396 19.55 -12.71 9.35
N PRO A 397 19.91 -12.49 10.64
CA PRO A 397 21.28 -12.21 11.05
C PRO A 397 22.29 -13.23 10.51
N GLY A 398 23.49 -12.76 10.14
CA GLY A 398 24.58 -13.60 9.61
C GLY A 398 24.43 -14.03 8.15
N THR A 399 23.30 -13.73 7.49
CA THR A 399 23.06 -14.10 6.10
C THR A 399 24.00 -13.33 5.16
N THR A 400 24.70 -14.04 4.28
CA THR A 400 25.52 -13.44 3.21
C THR A 400 24.91 -13.69 1.83
N LEU A 401 24.44 -12.63 1.20
CA LEU A 401 23.88 -12.60 -0.15
C LEU A 401 24.93 -12.01 -1.10
N SER A 402 25.25 -12.74 -2.17
CA SER A 402 26.15 -12.27 -3.22
C SER A 402 25.44 -12.21 -4.56
N PHE A 403 25.69 -11.18 -5.36
CA PHE A 403 24.92 -10.88 -6.57
C PHE A 403 25.81 -10.83 -7.81
N ALA A 404 25.28 -11.34 -8.93
CA ALA A 404 25.91 -11.24 -10.24
C ALA A 404 25.89 -9.78 -10.77
N SER A 405 26.78 -9.50 -11.74
CA SER A 405 26.83 -8.22 -12.45
C SER A 405 25.45 -7.82 -12.98
N GLY A 406 24.98 -6.60 -12.68
CA GLY A 406 23.66 -6.12 -13.11
C GLY A 406 22.46 -6.65 -12.32
N THR A 407 22.66 -7.49 -11.29
CA THR A 407 21.59 -7.99 -10.41
C THR A 407 21.64 -7.35 -9.02
N GLY A 408 20.51 -7.29 -8.33
CA GLY A 408 20.40 -6.75 -6.96
C GLY A 408 19.03 -6.98 -6.34
N ILE A 409 18.60 -6.05 -5.48
CA ILE A 409 17.29 -6.12 -4.79
C ILE A 409 16.41 -4.95 -5.22
N LEU A 410 15.20 -5.25 -5.70
CA LEU A 410 14.20 -4.28 -6.14
C LEU A 410 13.00 -4.33 -5.18
N VAL A 411 12.84 -3.30 -4.36
CA VAL A 411 11.82 -3.24 -3.31
C VAL A 411 10.66 -2.33 -3.73
N SER A 412 9.48 -2.91 -3.93
CA SER A 412 8.21 -2.18 -4.11
C SER A 412 7.29 -2.30 -2.90
N GLY A 413 7.40 -3.40 -2.13
CA GLY A 413 6.76 -3.56 -0.81
C GLY A 413 7.71 -3.19 0.32
N LYS A 414 8.09 -4.17 1.14
CA LYS A 414 8.91 -3.96 2.34
C LYS A 414 10.10 -4.92 2.45
N LEU A 415 11.31 -4.38 2.64
CA LEU A 415 12.50 -5.15 2.97
C LEU A 415 12.81 -5.08 4.47
N ASN A 416 12.97 -6.24 5.13
CA ASN A 416 13.26 -6.34 6.55
C ASN A 416 14.55 -7.17 6.76
N ALA A 417 15.70 -6.50 6.76
CA ALA A 417 17.01 -7.10 6.95
C ALA A 417 17.60 -6.62 8.29
N VAL A 418 17.39 -7.39 9.36
CA VAL A 418 17.76 -7.01 10.73
C VAL A 418 18.76 -8.02 11.27
N GLY A 419 20.04 -7.67 11.19
CA GLY A 419 21.15 -8.39 11.79
C GLY A 419 21.35 -8.06 13.27
N ASN A 420 22.51 -8.43 13.81
CA ASN A 420 22.98 -7.95 15.12
C ASN A 420 24.51 -7.78 15.13
N SER A 421 25.04 -7.22 16.21
CA SER A 421 26.46 -6.84 16.32
C SER A 421 27.47 -7.97 16.09
N SER A 422 27.07 -9.23 16.26
CA SER A 422 27.93 -10.42 16.04
C SER A 422 27.46 -11.29 14.89
N ASN A 423 26.41 -10.88 14.17
CA ASN A 423 25.83 -11.58 13.03
C ASN A 423 25.30 -10.53 12.03
N SER A 424 26.22 -9.76 11.42
CA SER A 424 25.89 -8.78 10.38
C SER A 424 25.31 -9.47 9.13
N ILE A 425 24.39 -8.81 8.43
CA ILE A 425 23.87 -9.29 7.14
C ILE A 425 24.71 -8.69 6.02
N THR A 426 25.35 -9.52 5.19
CA THR A 426 26.26 -9.03 4.13
C THR A 426 25.61 -9.11 2.75
N PHE A 427 25.67 -8.01 2.01
CA PHE A 427 25.26 -7.88 0.62
C PHE A 427 26.48 -7.50 -0.22
N THR A 428 26.86 -8.34 -1.19
CA THR A 428 28.13 -8.22 -1.93
C THR A 428 28.00 -8.69 -3.38
N LYS A 429 29.06 -8.58 -4.19
CA LYS A 429 29.15 -9.21 -5.52
C LYS A 429 29.60 -10.67 -5.43
N SER A 430 29.19 -11.49 -6.41
CA SER A 430 29.62 -12.88 -6.57
C SER A 430 30.76 -13.07 -7.58
N GLY A 431 31.20 -12.01 -8.27
CA GLY A 431 32.27 -12.03 -9.28
C GLY A 431 33.16 -10.78 -9.26
N SER A 432 33.86 -10.51 -10.37
CA SER A 432 34.74 -9.34 -10.52
C SER A 432 33.98 -8.01 -10.52
N ASN A 433 32.84 -7.97 -11.23
CA ASN A 433 32.08 -6.77 -11.52
C ASN A 433 31.11 -6.44 -10.40
N ASN A 434 30.83 -5.16 -10.20
CA ASN A 434 29.91 -4.71 -9.17
C ASN A 434 28.46 -5.10 -9.48
N TRP A 435 27.70 -5.35 -8.42
CA TRP A 435 26.26 -5.69 -8.48
C TRP A 435 25.42 -4.40 -8.42
N SER A 436 24.11 -4.46 -8.67
CA SER A 436 23.28 -3.25 -8.84
C SER A 436 23.02 -2.47 -7.54
N GLY A 437 23.06 -3.15 -6.38
CA GLY A 437 22.71 -2.58 -5.07
C GLY A 437 21.28 -2.88 -4.63
N ILE A 438 20.82 -2.18 -3.60
CA ILE A 438 19.44 -2.25 -3.09
C ILE A 438 18.68 -1.00 -3.54
N GLN A 439 17.59 -1.19 -4.29
CA GLN A 439 16.72 -0.11 -4.76
C GLN A 439 15.36 -0.14 -4.05
N PHE A 440 15.00 0.98 -3.43
CA PHE A 440 13.67 1.25 -2.90
C PHE A 440 12.87 2.11 -3.91
N ASN A 441 11.74 1.57 -4.38
CA ASN A 441 10.83 2.23 -5.32
C ASN A 441 9.82 3.13 -4.59
N SER A 442 9.08 3.94 -5.35
CA SER A 442 8.06 4.85 -4.80
C SER A 442 7.03 4.14 -3.92
N GLY A 443 6.84 4.61 -2.70
CA GLY A 443 5.92 4.03 -1.71
C GLY A 443 6.43 2.79 -0.98
N SER A 444 7.59 2.25 -1.36
CA SER A 444 8.22 1.13 -0.64
C SER A 444 8.81 1.57 0.71
N SER A 445 9.05 0.59 1.59
CA SER A 445 9.64 0.81 2.91
C SER A 445 10.70 -0.24 3.25
N GLY A 446 11.50 0.01 4.28
CA GLY A 446 12.39 -1.03 4.78
C GLY A 446 13.06 -0.72 6.10
N ASN A 447 13.52 -1.78 6.75
CA ASN A 447 14.39 -1.76 7.92
C ASN A 447 15.69 -2.47 7.53
N LEU A 448 16.81 -1.76 7.64
CA LEU A 448 18.15 -2.35 7.61
C LEU A 448 18.81 -2.04 8.95
N ASP A 449 19.18 -3.07 9.71
CA ASP A 449 19.97 -2.91 10.93
C ASP A 449 21.10 -3.94 10.95
N TYR A 450 22.32 -3.51 11.34
CA TYR A 450 23.54 -4.32 11.25
C TYR A 450 23.71 -5.04 9.89
N CYS A 451 23.74 -4.26 8.80
CA CYS A 451 24.00 -4.74 7.45
C CYS A 451 25.34 -4.22 6.90
N THR A 452 26.05 -5.02 6.11
CA THR A 452 27.21 -4.61 5.31
C THR A 452 26.84 -4.64 3.83
N ILE A 453 26.82 -3.50 3.14
CA ILE A 453 26.46 -3.36 1.72
C ILE A 453 27.69 -2.88 0.96
N GLN A 454 28.28 -3.76 0.14
CA GLN A 454 29.58 -3.51 -0.47
C GLN A 454 29.71 -3.92 -1.94
N TYR A 455 30.61 -3.24 -2.66
CA TYR A 455 30.92 -3.47 -4.08
C TYR A 455 29.71 -3.41 -5.03
N ALA A 456 28.71 -2.59 -4.71
CA ALA A 456 27.55 -2.32 -5.56
C ALA A 456 27.79 -1.13 -6.52
N GLY A 457 26.81 -0.88 -7.39
CA GLY A 457 26.65 0.31 -8.22
C GLY A 457 26.53 1.55 -7.33
N ASN A 458 25.33 1.81 -6.81
CA ASN A 458 25.18 2.52 -5.53
C ASN A 458 24.92 1.46 -4.44
N GLY A 459 25.34 1.68 -3.19
CA GLY A 459 25.06 0.72 -2.11
C GLY A 459 23.55 0.57 -1.89
N ILE A 460 22.89 1.70 -1.61
CA ILE A 460 21.43 1.80 -1.53
C ILE A 460 20.97 3.00 -2.37
N TYR A 461 19.91 2.82 -3.15
CA TYR A 461 19.19 3.87 -3.88
C TYR A 461 17.75 3.96 -3.39
N CYS A 462 17.25 5.17 -3.11
CA CYS A 462 15.87 5.41 -2.71
C CYS A 462 15.21 6.44 -3.64
N TYR A 463 14.03 6.12 -4.14
CA TYR A 463 13.17 7.01 -4.93
C TYR A 463 11.78 7.05 -4.30
N ASN A 464 11.31 8.24 -3.87
CA ASN A 464 10.07 8.44 -3.10
C ASN A 464 9.83 7.36 -2.02
N SER A 465 10.87 7.07 -1.24
CA SER A 465 10.89 6.02 -0.23
C SER A 465 11.88 6.36 0.88
N SER A 466 11.55 5.99 2.11
CA SER A 466 12.30 6.39 3.31
C SER A 466 12.55 5.20 4.24
N PRO A 467 13.46 4.26 3.87
CA PRO A 467 13.84 3.17 4.75
C PRO A 467 14.53 3.67 6.04
N THR A 468 14.49 2.87 7.09
CA THR A 468 15.30 3.08 8.30
C THR A 468 16.57 2.26 8.17
N ILE A 469 17.74 2.90 8.27
CA ILE A 469 19.06 2.26 8.13
C ILE A 469 19.88 2.53 9.39
N LYS A 470 20.20 1.47 10.15
CA LYS A 470 20.91 1.56 11.43
C LYS A 470 22.12 0.62 11.48
N HIS A 471 23.13 1.01 12.24
CA HIS A 471 24.38 0.28 12.54
C HIS A 471 25.07 -0.39 11.34
N SER A 472 24.79 0.09 10.13
CA SER A 472 25.13 -0.57 8.87
C SER A 472 26.32 0.09 8.18
N THR A 473 27.06 -0.66 7.37
CA THR A 473 28.28 -0.21 6.70
C THR A 473 28.08 -0.28 5.19
N LEU A 474 28.32 0.84 4.50
CA LEU A 474 28.17 0.99 3.05
C LEU A 474 29.55 1.32 2.47
N ASP A 475 30.16 0.31 1.85
CA ASP A 475 31.62 0.22 1.68
C ASP A 475 32.06 -0.14 0.25
N ASN A 476 33.09 0.53 -0.28
CA ASN A 476 33.71 0.20 -1.58
C ASN A 476 32.70 0.09 -2.77
N ASN A 477 31.55 0.77 -2.71
CA ASN A 477 30.60 0.82 -3.83
C ASN A 477 31.12 1.79 -4.91
N SER A 478 30.89 1.51 -6.20
CA SER A 478 31.48 2.31 -7.30
C SER A 478 30.89 3.72 -7.46
N GLY A 479 29.63 3.89 -7.07
CA GLY A 479 28.89 5.15 -7.03
C GLY A 479 28.83 5.67 -5.59
N SER A 480 27.65 6.11 -5.16
CA SER A 480 27.45 6.58 -3.78
C SER A 480 27.19 5.43 -2.82
N GLY A 481 27.53 5.60 -1.54
CA GLY A 481 27.11 4.67 -0.48
C GLY A 481 25.59 4.62 -0.39
N LEU A 482 24.98 5.77 -0.11
CA LEU A 482 23.53 5.99 -0.18
C LEU A 482 23.20 7.11 -1.17
N TYR A 483 22.26 6.88 -2.08
CA TYR A 483 21.75 7.88 -3.01
C TYR A 483 20.23 8.01 -2.85
N LEU A 484 19.75 9.24 -2.65
CA LEU A 484 18.38 9.59 -2.35
C LEU A 484 17.86 10.57 -3.39
N ASN A 485 16.70 10.26 -3.98
CA ASN A 485 16.04 11.12 -4.96
C ASN A 485 14.54 11.22 -4.66
N ASN A 486 13.91 12.33 -5.06
CA ASN A 486 12.48 12.59 -5.02
C ASN A 486 11.83 12.36 -3.64
N HIS A 487 11.99 13.33 -2.72
CA HIS A 487 11.46 13.34 -1.35
C HIS A 487 11.97 12.21 -0.40
N SER A 488 12.94 11.40 -0.82
CA SER A 488 13.47 10.28 -0.02
C SER A 488 14.21 10.76 1.23
N SER A 489 13.64 10.50 2.41
CA SER A 489 14.07 11.08 3.69
C SER A 489 14.28 10.00 4.77
N PRO A 490 15.21 9.04 4.57
CA PRO A 490 15.47 7.94 5.49
C PRO A 490 16.05 8.38 6.84
N VAL A 491 15.88 7.53 7.85
CA VAL A 491 16.46 7.71 9.19
C VAL A 491 17.76 6.92 9.29
N LEU A 492 18.87 7.60 9.60
CA LEU A 492 20.24 7.07 9.53
C LEU A 492 20.94 7.12 10.90
N VAL A 493 21.20 5.96 11.51
CA VAL A 493 21.73 5.86 12.88
C VAL A 493 22.93 4.92 12.98
N GLY A 494 24.09 5.43 13.38
CA GLY A 494 25.26 4.63 13.74
C GLY A 494 26.02 3.99 12.59
N ASN A 495 25.70 4.38 11.35
CA ASN A 495 26.20 3.78 10.11
C ASN A 495 27.63 4.22 9.74
N ASN A 496 28.25 3.55 8.76
CA ASN A 496 29.61 3.82 8.27
C ASN A 496 29.62 3.87 6.74
N PHE A 497 29.66 5.06 6.14
CA PHE A 497 29.68 5.28 4.68
C PHE A 497 31.13 5.56 4.25
N ARG A 498 31.81 4.55 3.71
CA ARG A 498 33.27 4.62 3.50
C ARG A 498 33.75 4.09 2.14
N PHE A 499 34.86 4.64 1.65
CA PHE A 499 35.57 4.17 0.44
C PHE A 499 34.71 4.07 -0.84
N ASN A 500 33.58 4.79 -0.92
CA ASN A 500 32.72 4.76 -2.10
C ASN A 500 33.31 5.63 -3.24
N GLY A 501 33.07 5.25 -4.49
CA GLY A 501 33.62 5.88 -5.69
C GLY A 501 32.99 7.23 -6.05
N SER A 502 31.86 7.58 -5.42
CA SER A 502 31.27 8.91 -5.45
C SER A 502 31.14 9.47 -4.01
N TYR A 503 29.93 9.82 -3.57
CA TYR A 503 29.70 10.36 -2.22
C TYR A 503 29.43 9.25 -1.18
N GLY A 504 29.67 9.55 0.10
CA GLY A 504 29.15 8.71 1.18
C GLY A 504 27.62 8.72 1.20
N ILE A 505 27.04 9.92 1.13
CA ILE A 505 25.59 10.15 0.95
C ILE A 505 25.37 11.23 -0.13
N ARG A 506 24.49 10.95 -1.10
CA ARG A 506 24.05 11.89 -2.15
C ARG A 506 22.54 12.13 -1.99
N CYS A 507 22.13 13.39 -1.86
CA CYS A 507 20.75 13.79 -1.63
C CYS A 507 20.27 14.71 -2.75
N GLU A 508 19.23 14.33 -3.49
CA GLU A 508 18.66 15.12 -4.58
C GLU A 508 17.14 15.30 -4.45
N SER A 509 16.64 16.44 -4.91
CA SER A 509 15.21 16.72 -5.12
C SER A 509 14.38 16.46 -3.85
N TYR A 510 14.41 17.42 -2.91
CA TYR A 510 13.77 17.40 -1.59
C TYR A 510 14.27 16.33 -0.60
N SER A 511 15.16 15.41 -1.02
CA SER A 511 15.57 14.26 -0.21
C SER A 511 16.34 14.70 1.04
N SER A 512 15.72 14.59 2.21
CA SER A 512 16.22 15.21 3.45
C SER A 512 16.46 14.15 4.52
N PRO A 513 17.51 13.30 4.39
CA PRO A 513 17.77 12.23 5.33
C PRO A 513 18.10 12.77 6.73
N ASN A 514 17.60 12.08 7.74
CA ASN A 514 17.82 12.44 9.12
C ASN A 514 18.94 11.58 9.72
N LEU A 515 20.14 12.14 9.84
CA LEU A 515 21.28 11.52 10.53
C LEU A 515 21.18 11.70 12.06
N THR A 516 19.95 11.67 12.59
CA THR A 516 19.61 11.71 14.01
C THR A 516 18.51 10.68 14.30
N ASP A 517 18.58 10.01 15.45
CA ASP A 517 17.50 9.15 15.95
C ASP A 517 16.67 9.95 16.93
N ASN A 518 15.44 10.33 16.54
CA ASN A 518 14.57 11.22 17.31
C ASN A 518 15.36 12.44 17.87
N GLY A 519 16.17 13.10 17.05
CA GLY A 519 16.98 14.26 17.47
C GLY A 519 18.09 13.97 18.49
N TYR A 520 18.49 12.71 18.72
CA TYR A 520 19.83 12.37 19.22
C TYR A 520 20.80 12.17 18.06
N PRO A 521 22.09 12.52 18.20
CA PRO A 521 23.05 12.41 17.10
C PRO A 521 23.13 10.97 16.62
N GLY A 522 22.86 10.77 15.32
CA GLY A 522 22.87 9.43 14.73
C GLY A 522 24.21 8.74 14.92
N SER A 523 25.30 9.51 15.09
CA SER A 523 26.64 8.98 15.37
C SER A 523 27.16 8.12 14.20
N ASN A 524 26.77 8.52 12.98
CA ASN A 524 27.22 7.98 11.72
C ASN A 524 28.66 8.47 11.42
N VAL A 525 29.40 7.68 10.66
CA VAL A 525 30.74 8.00 10.14
C VAL A 525 30.68 8.03 8.62
N ILE A 526 31.23 9.09 8.00
CA ILE A 526 31.29 9.27 6.56
C ILE A 526 32.73 9.68 6.18
N ARG A 527 33.49 8.81 5.51
CA ARG A 527 34.94 9.02 5.31
C ARG A 527 35.54 8.34 4.08
N ASN A 528 36.65 8.86 3.57
CA ASN A 528 37.41 8.25 2.47
C ASN A 528 36.60 8.03 1.17
N ASN A 529 35.48 8.72 0.98
CA ASN A 529 34.69 8.64 -0.25
C ASN A 529 35.30 9.58 -1.33
N SER A 530 35.10 9.25 -2.60
CA SER A 530 35.98 9.72 -3.69
C SER A 530 35.50 11.01 -4.38
N SER A 531 34.24 11.41 -4.22
CA SER A 531 33.73 12.74 -4.64
C SER A 531 33.39 13.67 -3.48
N GLY A 532 33.17 13.13 -2.28
CA GLY A 532 32.90 13.90 -1.07
C GLY A 532 32.19 13.09 0.00
N GLY A 533 32.01 13.66 1.19
CA GLY A 533 31.31 13.01 2.29
C GLY A 533 29.80 12.97 2.05
N ILE A 534 29.15 14.13 2.18
CA ILE A 534 27.71 14.31 1.98
C ILE A 534 27.48 15.42 0.95
N SER A 535 26.82 15.13 -0.16
CA SER A 535 26.43 16.16 -1.13
C SER A 535 24.92 16.28 -1.21
N SER A 536 24.42 17.52 -1.22
CA SER A 536 23.00 17.84 -1.18
C SER A 536 22.66 18.84 -2.27
N TYR A 537 21.62 18.51 -3.00
CA TYR A 537 21.13 19.27 -4.13
C TYR A 537 19.61 19.43 -4.04
N TYR A 538 19.10 20.63 -4.34
CA TYR A 538 17.68 20.87 -4.67
C TYR A 538 16.73 20.81 -3.48
N TYR A 539 16.93 21.77 -2.57
CA TYR A 539 16.29 21.84 -1.24
C TYR A 539 16.34 20.49 -0.48
N SER A 540 17.34 19.65 -0.78
CA SER A 540 17.67 18.47 0.02
C SER A 540 18.36 18.96 1.28
N ASN A 541 17.69 18.83 2.42
CA ASN A 541 18.08 19.47 3.68
C ASN A 541 18.47 18.41 4.73
N PRO A 542 19.55 17.62 4.50
CA PRO A 542 19.94 16.57 5.43
C PRO A 542 20.29 17.14 6.82
N ASN A 543 19.85 16.43 7.84
CA ASN A 543 20.00 16.86 9.23
C ASN A 543 21.11 16.04 9.91
N LEU A 544 22.30 16.62 10.02
CA LEU A 544 23.53 16.01 10.56
C LEU A 544 23.75 16.34 12.06
N LEU A 545 22.83 17.07 12.67
CA LEU A 545 22.90 17.66 14.01
C LEU A 545 23.50 16.76 15.10
N GLY A 546 24.56 17.25 15.75
CA GLY A 546 25.10 16.70 17.00
C GLY A 546 24.45 17.28 18.27
N TYR A 547 24.92 16.83 19.43
CA TYR A 547 24.44 17.22 20.76
C TYR A 547 25.58 17.12 21.79
N MET A 548 25.96 18.27 22.37
CA MET A 548 27.12 18.41 23.26
C MET A 548 28.43 17.85 22.66
N THR A 549 28.93 16.70 23.13
CA THR A 549 30.15 16.05 22.62
C THR A 549 29.86 14.84 21.74
N TYR A 550 28.59 14.60 21.41
CA TYR A 550 28.14 13.51 20.55
C TYR A 550 27.75 14.08 19.19
N GLY A 551 28.10 13.41 18.10
CA GLY A 551 27.93 13.96 16.76
C GLY A 551 28.11 12.90 15.69
N ASN A 552 27.73 13.26 14.46
CA ASN A 552 28.19 12.55 13.28
C ASN A 552 29.67 12.93 12.99
N SER A 553 30.39 12.09 12.28
CA SER A 553 31.79 12.32 11.90
C SER A 553 31.93 12.26 10.38
N VAL A 554 32.34 13.36 9.75
CA VAL A 554 32.47 13.49 8.28
C VAL A 554 33.85 14.05 7.96
N PHE A 555 34.80 13.18 7.61
CA PHE A 555 36.22 13.55 7.52
C PHE A 555 36.99 12.64 6.55
N ASP A 556 38.14 13.12 6.07
CA ASP A 556 39.03 12.43 5.11
C ASP A 556 38.33 12.07 3.78
N ASN A 557 37.30 12.81 3.36
CA ASN A 557 36.68 12.61 2.05
C ASN A 557 37.39 13.45 0.97
N THR A 558 37.52 12.89 -0.24
CA THR A 558 38.11 13.61 -1.38
C THR A 558 37.14 14.69 -1.87
N GLY A 559 37.65 15.89 -2.15
CA GLY A 559 36.81 17.04 -2.54
C GLY A 559 36.29 17.79 -1.31
N TYR A 560 35.02 17.56 -0.94
CA TYR A 560 34.37 18.23 0.18
C TYR A 560 33.76 17.23 1.18
N GLU A 561 33.90 17.51 2.47
CA GLU A 561 33.23 16.75 3.53
C GLU A 561 31.72 16.91 3.44
N VAL A 562 31.28 18.14 3.20
CA VAL A 562 29.90 18.43 2.86
C VAL A 562 29.80 19.52 1.80
N SER A 563 28.92 19.29 0.83
CA SER A 563 28.56 20.24 -0.23
C SER A 563 27.05 20.46 -0.27
N ALA A 564 26.66 21.73 -0.47
CA ALA A 564 25.27 22.16 -0.62
C ALA A 564 25.15 23.04 -1.87
N THR A 565 24.38 22.59 -2.87
CA THR A 565 24.01 23.42 -4.03
C THR A 565 22.51 23.51 -4.18
N SER A 566 22.07 24.58 -4.85
CA SER A 566 20.68 24.94 -5.11
C SER A 566 19.79 24.82 -3.88
N ASN A 567 19.93 25.86 -3.05
CA ASN A 567 19.06 26.20 -1.93
C ASN A 567 18.99 25.15 -0.80
N CYS A 568 19.92 24.20 -0.80
CA CYS A 568 20.08 23.25 0.29
C CYS A 568 20.55 23.96 1.56
N THR A 569 19.84 23.70 2.66
CA THR A 569 20.14 24.17 4.01
C THR A 569 20.55 22.97 4.85
N ILE A 570 21.85 22.74 4.95
CA ILE A 570 22.41 21.61 5.69
C ILE A 570 22.68 22.02 7.14
N ASN A 571 21.96 21.38 8.07
CA ASN A 571 22.19 21.55 9.49
C ASN A 571 23.24 20.56 9.99
N ALA A 572 24.45 21.03 10.25
CA ALA A 572 25.60 20.20 10.61
C ALA A 572 26.38 20.76 11.80
N GLN A 573 25.65 21.40 12.73
CA GLN A 573 26.21 21.79 14.02
C GLN A 573 26.67 20.56 14.81
N ILE A 574 27.76 20.70 15.58
CA ILE A 574 28.26 19.63 16.47
C ILE A 574 28.60 18.34 15.68
N VAL A 575 29.18 18.52 14.49
CA VAL A 575 29.78 17.46 13.66
C VAL A 575 31.31 17.53 13.75
N TYR A 576 31.98 16.37 13.76
CA TYR A 576 33.44 16.32 13.60
C TYR A 576 33.83 16.29 12.12
N TRP A 577 34.75 17.17 11.73
CA TRP A 577 35.09 17.42 10.32
C TRP A 577 36.51 17.05 9.87
N GLY A 578 37.37 16.61 10.80
CA GLY A 578 38.81 16.48 10.52
C GLY A 578 39.41 17.80 10.00
N SER A 579 40.26 17.71 8.99
CA SER A 579 40.85 18.85 8.27
C SER A 579 40.08 19.26 7.01
N GLY A 580 38.91 18.67 6.76
CA GLY A 580 38.27 18.69 5.45
C GLY A 580 37.50 19.96 5.08
N ALA A 581 37.52 20.26 3.77
CA ALA A 581 36.89 21.41 3.16
C ALA A 581 35.37 21.24 3.00
N THR A 582 34.65 22.35 2.85
CA THR A 582 33.19 22.36 2.61
C THR A 582 32.82 23.45 1.62
N TYR A 583 31.78 23.20 0.84
CA TYR A 583 31.38 24.05 -0.28
C TYR A 583 29.90 24.36 -0.27
N TYR A 584 29.53 25.60 -0.52
CA TYR A 584 28.16 25.98 -0.82
C TYR A 584 28.14 27.14 -1.81
N GLU A 585 27.17 27.13 -2.71
CA GLU A 585 26.93 28.23 -3.66
C GLU A 585 25.95 29.28 -3.12
N SER A 586 25.62 30.29 -3.94
CA SER A 586 24.55 31.27 -3.65
C SER A 586 23.24 30.58 -3.27
N GLY A 587 22.51 31.14 -2.28
CA GLY A 587 21.26 30.57 -1.76
C GLY A 587 21.42 29.30 -0.89
N SER A 588 22.51 28.54 -1.06
CA SER A 588 22.78 27.33 -0.28
C SER A 588 23.52 27.65 1.02
N THR A 589 23.29 26.87 2.08
CA THR A 589 23.87 27.14 3.41
C THR A 589 24.26 25.86 4.14
N ILE A 590 25.36 25.92 4.89
CA ILE A 590 25.84 24.82 5.72
C ILE A 590 26.22 25.38 7.09
N ASP A 591 25.40 25.08 8.10
CA ASP A 591 25.73 25.46 9.47
C ASP A 591 26.72 24.44 10.05
N ARG A 592 28.00 24.82 10.12
CA ARG A 592 29.09 24.06 10.79
C ARG A 592 29.41 24.59 12.18
N SER A 593 28.57 25.44 12.78
CA SER A 593 28.86 26.04 14.08
C SER A 593 28.96 24.98 15.18
N ASN A 594 29.77 25.28 16.21
CA ASN A 594 30.08 24.33 17.29
C ASN A 594 30.68 22.99 16.79
N ALA A 595 31.42 23.02 15.67
CA ALA A 595 32.19 21.89 15.15
C ALA A 595 33.02 21.19 16.24
N LEU A 596 32.98 19.86 16.26
CA LEU A 596 33.70 19.05 17.25
C LEU A 596 35.21 19.04 16.92
N THR A 597 36.02 19.34 17.92
CA THR A 597 37.50 19.34 17.84
C THR A 597 38.12 17.95 17.96
N THR A 598 37.36 16.97 18.44
CA THR A 598 37.74 15.56 18.55
C THR A 598 36.67 14.68 17.89
N ASN A 599 37.09 13.56 17.30
CA ASN A 599 36.15 12.63 16.67
C ASN A 599 35.30 11.91 17.75
N PRO A 600 33.96 12.05 17.77
CA PRO A 600 33.10 11.37 18.73
C PRO A 600 32.90 9.88 18.43
N ASN A 601 33.28 9.43 17.22
CA ASN A 601 33.16 8.04 16.76
C ASN A 601 34.54 7.40 16.45
N PRO A 602 35.56 7.56 17.31
CA PRO A 602 36.95 7.23 16.94
C PRO A 602 37.10 5.76 16.56
N ASN A 603 36.42 4.85 17.28
CA ASN A 603 36.60 3.43 17.06
C ASN A 603 35.92 2.93 15.77
N ARG A 604 34.75 3.48 15.41
CA ARG A 604 34.11 3.25 14.08
C ARG A 604 34.97 3.81 12.92
N SER A 605 35.93 4.68 13.22
CA SER A 605 36.88 5.26 12.27
C SER A 605 38.19 4.45 12.08
N ILE A 606 38.57 3.56 13.01
CA ILE A 606 39.86 2.84 12.97
C ILE A 606 39.96 1.86 11.78
N ILE A 607 38.83 1.30 11.34
CA ILE A 607 38.80 0.13 10.45
C ILE A 607 39.27 0.51 9.03
N ILE A 608 40.23 -0.27 8.50
CA ILE A 608 40.83 -0.13 7.16
C ILE A 608 39.85 -0.67 6.09
N SER A 609 40.04 -0.34 4.81
CA SER A 609 39.22 -0.85 3.70
C SER A 609 39.15 -2.38 3.71
N GLY A 610 37.94 -2.93 3.57
CA GLY A 610 37.69 -4.39 3.63
C GLY A 610 37.79 -5.04 5.02
N GLY A 611 37.93 -4.28 6.10
CA GLY A 611 37.94 -4.80 7.48
C GLY A 611 36.56 -4.88 8.13
N ASP A 612 36.35 -5.91 8.94
CA ASP A 612 35.12 -6.16 9.72
C ASP A 612 34.84 -5.11 10.81
N THR A 613 33.60 -5.10 11.29
CA THR A 613 33.04 -4.07 12.19
C THR A 613 33.02 -4.44 13.67
N GLU A 614 33.46 -5.64 14.07
CA GLU A 614 33.52 -6.07 15.48
C GLU A 614 34.65 -5.40 16.28
N GLN A 615 34.48 -4.10 16.60
CA GLN A 615 34.70 -3.55 17.95
C GLN A 615 34.40 -2.05 18.03
N ALA A 616 33.36 -1.69 18.79
CA ALA A 616 33.52 -0.81 19.96
C ALA A 616 32.23 -0.55 20.75
N LEU A 617 32.37 -0.66 22.07
CA LEU A 617 31.48 -0.06 23.06
C LEU A 617 32.29 0.71 24.11
N SER A 618 31.65 1.71 24.72
CA SER A 618 32.11 2.53 25.85
C SER A 618 33.27 3.53 25.63
N ALA A 619 32.97 4.80 25.92
CA ALA A 619 33.81 5.74 26.68
C ALA A 619 32.92 6.88 27.24
N LYS A 620 33.33 7.50 28.36
CA LYS A 620 32.51 8.47 29.12
C LYS A 620 32.33 9.83 28.41
N ALA A 621 31.18 10.46 28.63
CA ALA A 621 31.01 11.90 28.44
C ALA A 621 31.92 12.71 29.38
N VAL A 622 32.34 13.89 28.93
CA VAL A 622 32.93 14.95 29.76
C VAL A 622 32.09 16.22 29.56
N SER A 623 31.57 16.77 30.65
CA SER A 623 30.55 17.84 30.60
C SER A 623 31.13 19.23 30.85
N LEU A 624 30.87 20.18 29.94
CA LEU A 624 31.05 21.62 30.15
C LEU A 624 29.87 22.42 29.53
N LYS A 625 29.59 23.59 30.10
CA LYS A 625 28.48 24.53 29.77
C LYS A 625 29.02 25.75 28.99
N ILE A 626 28.27 26.58 28.27
CA ILE A 626 26.91 26.58 27.64
C ILE A 626 26.92 27.72 26.60
N ALA A 627 26.26 27.56 25.44
CA ALA A 627 25.49 28.60 24.72
C ALA A 627 24.91 28.01 23.40
N SER A 628 23.68 28.27 22.97
CA SER A 628 22.55 28.92 23.64
C SER A 628 21.51 27.88 24.12
N ASP A 629 20.80 28.21 25.19
CA ASP A 629 19.99 27.25 25.96
C ASP A 629 18.59 26.99 25.36
N GLU A 630 18.18 27.75 24.34
CA GLU A 630 16.80 27.81 23.84
C GLU A 630 16.56 26.92 22.62
N ILE A 631 17.42 27.01 21.59
CA ILE A 631 17.33 26.17 20.39
C ILE A 631 17.51 24.69 20.71
N ASN A 632 18.38 24.36 21.67
CA ASN A 632 18.56 22.99 22.15
C ASN A 632 17.27 22.44 22.77
N LYS A 633 16.53 23.24 23.57
CA LYS A 633 15.23 22.83 24.13
C LYS A 633 14.15 22.71 23.05
N ALA A 634 14.13 23.60 22.06
CA ALA A 634 13.21 23.51 20.92
C ALA A 634 13.41 22.20 20.12
N LEU A 635 14.67 21.86 19.85
CA LEU A 635 15.08 20.61 19.22
C LEU A 635 14.76 19.40 20.09
N GLU A 636 14.87 19.50 21.42
CA GLU A 636 14.44 18.46 22.36
C GLU A 636 12.92 18.22 22.33
N LYS A 637 12.08 19.24 22.14
CA LYS A 637 10.63 19.06 21.97
C LYS A 637 10.26 18.40 20.64
N LEU A 638 10.95 18.75 19.56
CA LEU A 638 10.81 18.09 18.25
C LEU A 638 11.17 16.60 18.34
N LYS A 639 12.31 16.30 18.98
CA LYS A 639 12.79 14.97 19.36
C LYS A 639 11.75 14.12 20.08
N ASP A 640 11.09 14.69 21.09
CA ASP A 640 10.06 14.03 21.88
C ASP A 640 8.72 13.85 21.12
N LYS A 641 8.66 14.23 19.84
CA LYS A 641 7.43 14.35 19.02
C LYS A 641 6.37 15.29 19.62
N LYS A 642 6.80 16.20 20.51
CA LYS A 642 6.00 17.27 21.10
C LYS A 642 6.03 18.47 20.16
N TYR A 643 5.57 18.27 18.92
CA TYR A 643 5.63 19.28 17.85
C TYR A 643 4.92 20.59 18.28
N ASP A 644 3.81 20.49 19.03
CA ASP A 644 3.09 21.64 19.61
C ASP A 644 3.89 22.44 20.64
N GLU A 645 4.86 21.82 21.32
CA GLU A 645 5.81 22.50 22.20
C GLU A 645 7.03 23.02 21.43
N ALA A 646 7.43 22.36 20.33
CA ALA A 646 8.58 22.74 19.52
C ALA A 646 8.32 23.97 18.63
N ILE A 647 7.17 24.00 17.94
CA ILE A 647 6.74 25.09 17.05
C ILE A 647 6.83 26.48 17.69
N PRO A 648 6.27 26.76 18.89
CA PRO A 648 6.37 28.09 19.48
C PRO A 648 7.80 28.49 19.86
N MET A 649 8.67 27.52 20.18
CA MET A 649 10.07 27.78 20.50
C MET A 649 10.89 28.11 19.25
N PHE A 650 10.68 27.39 18.14
CA PHE A 650 11.25 27.79 16.84
C PHE A 650 10.67 29.12 16.35
N LEU A 651 9.41 29.43 16.63
CA LEU A 651 8.81 30.72 16.30
C LEU A 651 9.46 31.88 17.08
N GLU A 652 9.82 31.67 18.35
CA GLU A 652 10.55 32.67 19.14
C GLU A 652 11.96 32.90 18.61
N ILE A 653 12.67 31.82 18.25
CA ILE A 653 13.97 31.89 17.57
C ILE A 653 13.86 32.64 16.23
N PHE A 654 12.82 32.35 15.44
CA PHE A 654 12.53 33.03 14.17
C PHE A 654 12.26 34.53 14.35
N ARG A 655 11.38 34.91 15.29
CA ARG A 655 11.09 36.32 15.63
C ARG A 655 12.34 37.12 15.96
N ASN A 656 13.26 36.52 16.70
CA ASN A 656 14.50 37.16 17.14
C ASN A 656 15.58 37.21 16.03
N ASN A 657 15.40 36.53 14.89
CA ASN A 657 16.43 36.33 13.86
C ASN A 657 15.88 36.41 12.40
N ALA A 658 14.75 37.08 12.16
CA ALA A 658 13.92 36.86 10.96
C ALA A 658 14.62 36.98 9.58
N ASP A 659 15.50 37.98 9.40
CA ASP A 659 16.29 38.15 8.15
C ASP A 659 17.69 37.48 8.21
N ALA A 660 18.03 36.80 9.31
CA ALA A 660 19.28 36.07 9.48
C ALA A 660 19.12 34.56 9.20
N LEU A 661 20.25 33.87 8.97
CA LEU A 661 20.27 32.44 8.67
C LEU A 661 19.55 31.59 9.73
N LEU A 662 19.72 31.91 11.02
CA LEU A 662 19.07 31.22 12.12
C LEU A 662 17.54 31.35 12.09
N GLY A 663 17.02 32.47 11.56
CA GLY A 663 15.59 32.66 11.32
C GLY A 663 15.10 31.80 10.16
N LYS A 664 15.77 31.84 9.00
CA LYS A 664 15.44 30.97 7.85
C LYS A 664 15.43 29.48 8.24
N TYR A 665 16.43 29.04 9.01
CA TYR A 665 16.49 27.68 9.55
C TYR A 665 15.30 27.36 10.47
N ALA A 666 15.00 28.23 11.44
CA ALA A 666 13.88 28.03 12.36
C ALA A 666 12.53 28.00 11.63
N LEU A 667 12.36 28.81 10.57
CA LEU A 667 11.21 28.79 9.68
C LEU A 667 11.04 27.43 8.99
N CYS A 668 12.11 26.88 8.41
CA CYS A 668 12.08 25.52 7.82
C CYS A 668 11.77 24.44 8.87
N LYS A 669 12.28 24.56 10.11
CA LYS A 669 11.94 23.63 11.20
C LYS A 669 10.50 23.74 11.69
N ILE A 670 9.85 24.90 11.56
CA ILE A 670 8.41 25.00 11.78
C ILE A 670 7.64 24.26 10.69
N GLU A 671 8.02 24.39 9.41
CA GLU A 671 7.42 23.61 8.32
C GLU A 671 7.55 22.11 8.58
N GLU A 672 8.75 21.64 8.92
CA GLU A 672 9.03 20.24 9.24
C GLU A 672 8.17 19.72 10.40
N CYS A 673 7.98 20.53 11.46
CA CYS A 673 7.07 20.20 12.56
C CYS A 673 5.62 20.09 12.10
N TYR A 674 5.18 20.90 11.14
CA TYR A 674 3.84 20.81 10.56
C TYR A 674 3.69 19.55 9.68
N THR A 675 4.68 19.29 8.81
CA THR A 675 4.74 18.10 7.94
C THR A 675 4.73 16.80 8.74
N GLN A 676 5.64 16.64 9.71
CA GLN A 676 5.75 15.42 10.53
C GLN A 676 4.57 15.22 11.49
N ALA A 677 3.85 16.28 11.86
CA ALA A 677 2.60 16.22 12.62
C ALA A 677 1.33 16.07 11.74
N GLY A 678 1.46 16.03 10.41
CA GLY A 678 0.32 15.96 9.48
C GLY A 678 -0.56 17.21 9.45
N LYS A 679 -0.05 18.36 9.92
CA LYS A 679 -0.77 19.63 10.05
C LYS A 679 -0.90 20.36 8.71
N LYS A 680 -2.01 20.12 8.01
CA LYS A 680 -2.29 20.69 6.68
C LYS A 680 -2.71 22.17 6.68
N ASP A 681 -2.24 22.98 7.63
CA ASP A 681 -2.59 24.41 7.83
C ASP A 681 -1.38 25.36 7.87
N TYR A 682 -0.16 24.86 7.65
CA TYR A 682 1.07 25.68 7.57
C TYR A 682 0.91 26.91 6.65
N VAL A 683 0.18 26.77 5.55
CA VAL A 683 -0.22 27.84 4.61
C VAL A 683 -0.93 29.02 5.31
N ALA A 684 -1.87 28.73 6.21
CA ALA A 684 -2.61 29.74 6.97
C ALA A 684 -1.79 30.28 8.15
N TYR A 685 -1.07 29.41 8.85
CA TYR A 685 -0.12 29.78 9.89
C TYR A 685 0.97 30.73 9.36
N SER A 686 1.54 30.44 8.19
CA SER A 686 2.54 31.30 7.56
C SER A 686 1.97 32.67 7.23
N LYS A 687 0.79 32.73 6.61
CA LYS A 687 0.10 34.00 6.30
C LYS A 687 -0.25 34.84 7.53
N SER A 688 -0.50 34.22 8.69
CA SER A 688 -0.97 34.90 9.91
C SER A 688 0.09 35.10 11.00
N VAL A 689 1.19 34.34 10.96
CA VAL A 689 2.23 34.33 12.00
C VAL A 689 3.62 34.60 11.42
N ILE A 690 4.00 33.97 10.30
CA ILE A 690 5.35 34.11 9.71
C ILE A 690 5.45 35.40 8.87
N LYS A 691 4.60 35.54 7.85
CA LYS A 691 4.62 36.70 6.93
C LYS A 691 4.45 38.05 7.61
N PRO A 692 3.68 38.23 8.70
CA PRO A 692 3.64 39.50 9.43
C PRO A 692 4.93 39.87 10.18
N ILE A 693 5.85 38.92 10.41
CA ILE A 693 7.20 39.19 10.94
C ILE A 693 8.14 39.64 9.80
N LEU A 694 7.80 39.28 8.55
CA LEU A 694 8.62 39.52 7.37
C LEU A 694 8.18 40.76 6.60
N LYS A 695 9.13 41.41 5.94
CA LYS A 695 8.85 42.53 5.03
C LYS A 695 8.57 42.00 3.63
N GLU A 696 7.42 42.36 3.06
CA GLU A 696 7.05 41.98 1.69
C GLU A 696 8.15 42.36 0.69
N GLY A 697 8.62 41.38 -0.09
CA GLY A 697 9.71 41.55 -1.05
C GLY A 697 11.13 41.34 -0.50
N THR A 698 11.31 40.85 0.74
CA THR A 698 12.61 40.28 1.15
C THR A 698 12.76 38.84 0.67
N GLU A 699 14.00 38.36 0.64
CA GLU A 699 14.34 36.97 0.30
C GLU A 699 13.62 35.97 1.23
N THR A 700 13.63 36.18 2.55
CA THR A 700 12.91 35.31 3.51
C THR A 700 11.40 35.35 3.29
N TYR A 701 10.83 36.46 2.81
CA TYR A 701 9.41 36.54 2.43
C TYR A 701 9.11 35.70 1.17
N VAL A 702 10.07 35.55 0.25
CA VAL A 702 9.96 34.61 -0.87
C VAL A 702 10.16 33.16 -0.41
N VAL A 703 11.12 32.85 0.47
CA VAL A 703 11.25 31.50 1.07
C VAL A 703 9.97 31.09 1.81
N ALA A 704 9.33 32.02 2.54
CA ALA A 704 8.01 31.78 3.12
C ALA A 704 6.94 31.56 2.04
N LEU A 705 6.98 32.30 0.93
CA LEU A 705 6.14 32.02 -0.25
C LEU A 705 6.50 30.71 -0.94
N GLU A 706 7.66 30.09 -0.77
CA GLU A 706 8.01 28.81 -1.41
C GLU A 706 7.57 27.63 -0.54
N LEU A 707 7.95 27.60 0.74
CA LEU A 707 7.62 26.53 1.69
C LEU A 707 6.11 26.20 1.74
N GLU A 708 5.25 27.17 1.46
CA GLU A 708 3.81 26.99 1.51
C GLU A 708 3.24 25.97 0.49
N ALA A 709 3.82 25.78 -0.71
CA ALA A 709 3.33 24.81 -1.73
C ALA A 709 4.32 23.72 -2.08
N HIS A 710 5.37 23.59 -1.27
CA HIS A 710 5.58 22.27 -0.73
C HIS A 710 4.29 21.79 -0.01
N GLN A 711 3.76 22.55 0.97
CA GLN A 711 2.55 22.14 1.73
C GLN A 711 1.23 22.05 0.93
N MET A 712 1.02 22.89 -0.08
CA MET A 712 -0.13 22.76 -0.99
C MET A 712 -0.02 21.65 -2.03
N VAL A 713 1.17 21.34 -2.56
CA VAL A 713 1.34 20.17 -3.45
C VAL A 713 1.12 18.91 -2.61
N ASN A 714 1.63 18.88 -1.38
CA ASN A 714 1.32 17.88 -0.33
C ASN A 714 -0.17 17.90 0.15
N ALA A 715 -1.01 18.76 -0.43
CA ALA A 715 -2.45 18.85 -0.20
C ALA A 715 -3.28 18.84 -1.51
N ASP A 716 -2.66 18.48 -2.63
CA ASP A 716 -3.25 18.32 -3.97
C ASP A 716 -3.83 19.61 -4.61
N LEU A 717 -3.37 20.78 -4.15
CA LEU A 717 -3.85 22.09 -4.61
C LEU A 717 -2.95 22.70 -5.70
N TYR A 718 -2.60 21.90 -6.71
CA TYR A 718 -1.59 22.21 -7.72
C TYR A 718 -1.83 23.55 -8.45
N MET A 719 -3.09 23.93 -8.71
CA MET A 719 -3.40 25.21 -9.35
C MET A 719 -3.12 26.44 -8.46
N ASN A 720 -3.18 26.30 -7.15
CA ASN A 720 -2.82 27.37 -6.22
C ASN A 720 -1.30 27.49 -6.07
N ALA A 721 -0.59 26.36 -6.07
CA ALA A 721 0.86 26.32 -6.22
C ALA A 721 1.30 27.03 -7.52
N ILE A 722 0.67 26.70 -8.65
CA ILE A 722 0.91 27.38 -9.93
C ILE A 722 0.64 28.90 -9.84
N ASN A 723 -0.49 29.33 -9.26
CA ASN A 723 -0.86 30.74 -9.21
C ASN A 723 0.14 31.61 -8.45
N ASN A 724 0.62 31.13 -7.30
CA ASN A 724 1.59 31.87 -6.53
C ASN A 724 3.02 31.71 -7.09
N LEU A 725 3.42 30.57 -7.65
CA LEU A 725 4.70 30.44 -8.38
C LEU A 725 4.74 31.47 -9.51
N GLN A 726 3.69 31.53 -10.32
CA GLN A 726 3.51 32.59 -11.31
C GLN A 726 3.50 34.00 -10.70
N THR A 727 3.18 34.17 -9.41
CA THR A 727 3.26 35.47 -8.71
C THR A 727 4.69 35.81 -8.29
N ILE A 728 5.49 34.84 -7.84
CA ILE A 728 6.94 35.02 -7.60
C ILE A 728 7.60 35.48 -8.90
N LEU A 729 7.41 34.72 -9.98
CA LEU A 729 7.92 35.02 -11.33
C LEU A 729 7.51 36.40 -11.89
N LYS A 730 6.28 36.85 -11.61
CA LYS A 730 5.75 38.12 -12.15
C LYS A 730 6.00 39.34 -11.25
N LYS A 731 6.29 39.16 -9.95
CA LYS A 731 6.31 40.26 -8.96
C LYS A 731 7.59 40.33 -8.11
N TYR A 732 8.28 39.22 -7.87
CA TYR A 732 9.41 39.14 -6.93
C TYR A 732 10.67 38.53 -7.59
N ASN A 733 11.01 38.98 -8.79
CA ASN A 733 12.28 38.64 -9.46
C ASN A 733 13.46 39.35 -8.74
N LEU A 734 13.87 38.79 -7.59
CA LEU A 734 14.85 39.39 -6.67
C LEU A 734 16.30 38.98 -6.99
N ASN A 735 16.51 37.75 -7.45
CA ASN A 735 17.81 37.21 -7.86
C ASN A 735 17.61 36.11 -8.92
N SER A 736 18.70 35.64 -9.52
CA SER A 736 18.68 34.56 -10.51
C SER A 736 18.09 33.25 -9.98
N ASP A 737 18.38 32.94 -8.71
CA ASP A 737 18.10 31.64 -8.10
C ASP A 737 16.61 31.42 -7.82
N ILE A 738 15.89 32.48 -7.43
CA ILE A 738 14.43 32.47 -7.27
C ILE A 738 13.70 32.35 -8.61
N ASP A 739 14.09 33.12 -9.64
CA ASP A 739 13.41 33.11 -10.95
C ASP A 739 13.55 31.74 -11.65
N LYS A 740 14.77 31.18 -11.63
CA LYS A 740 15.09 29.89 -12.26
C LYS A 740 14.36 28.71 -11.57
N ASN A 741 14.29 28.70 -10.24
CA ASN A 741 13.58 27.70 -9.45
C ASN A 741 12.07 27.74 -9.68
N THR A 742 11.51 28.95 -9.67
CA THR A 742 10.08 29.16 -9.87
C THR A 742 9.64 28.69 -11.26
N LEU A 743 10.48 28.89 -12.29
CA LEU A 743 10.25 28.36 -13.63
C LEU A 743 10.28 26.83 -13.67
N PHE A 744 11.27 26.20 -13.03
CA PHE A 744 11.36 24.74 -13.01
C PHE A 744 10.17 24.11 -12.30
N THR A 745 9.81 24.64 -11.13
CA THR A 745 8.68 24.12 -10.34
C THR A 745 7.37 24.19 -11.11
N LEU A 746 7.12 25.27 -11.85
CA LEU A 746 5.96 25.34 -12.74
C LEU A 746 6.00 24.23 -13.79
N GLY A 747 7.15 24.05 -14.47
CA GLY A 747 7.35 22.94 -15.40
C GLY A 747 7.05 21.57 -14.76
N ALA A 748 7.64 21.30 -13.59
CA ALA A 748 7.48 20.07 -12.84
C ALA A 748 6.03 19.81 -12.40
N VAL A 749 5.34 20.81 -11.86
CA VAL A 749 3.94 20.66 -11.41
C VAL A 749 3.00 20.41 -12.59
N TYR A 750 3.20 21.10 -13.72
CA TYR A 750 2.45 20.80 -14.95
C TYR A 750 2.78 19.40 -15.50
N SER A 751 4.04 18.96 -15.44
CA SER A 751 4.50 17.70 -16.02
C SER A 751 4.10 16.46 -15.20
N LEU A 752 4.22 16.52 -13.87
CA LEU A 752 4.07 15.36 -12.98
C LEU A 752 2.66 15.19 -12.40
N TYR A 753 1.98 16.30 -12.05
CA TYR A 753 0.68 16.25 -11.36
C TYR A 753 -0.52 16.57 -12.27
N LEU A 754 -0.28 17.19 -13.43
CA LEU A 754 -1.35 17.60 -14.36
C LEU A 754 -1.24 16.96 -15.76
N GLY A 755 -0.11 16.35 -16.12
CA GLY A 755 0.14 15.79 -17.46
C GLY A 755 0.14 16.82 -18.60
N ASP A 756 0.14 18.12 -18.28
CA ASP A 756 0.07 19.22 -19.24
C ASP A 756 1.44 19.46 -19.85
N LYS A 757 1.77 18.65 -20.86
CA LYS A 757 3.00 18.77 -21.62
C LYS A 757 3.17 20.15 -22.26
N ALA A 758 2.09 20.84 -22.63
CA ALA A 758 2.18 22.14 -23.30
C ALA A 758 2.62 23.26 -22.36
N ASN A 759 2.09 23.34 -21.14
CA ASN A 759 2.60 24.28 -20.14
C ASN A 759 3.93 23.82 -19.52
N SER A 760 4.16 22.50 -19.39
CA SER A 760 5.47 21.93 -19.00
C SER A 760 6.58 22.38 -19.98
N ASP A 761 6.44 22.09 -21.27
CA ASP A 761 7.41 22.47 -22.32
C ASP A 761 7.62 23.99 -22.40
N LYS A 762 6.58 24.78 -22.13
CA LYS A 762 6.64 26.26 -22.08
C LYS A 762 7.51 26.77 -20.92
N TYR A 763 7.25 26.37 -19.67
CA TYR A 763 8.00 26.88 -18.52
C TYR A 763 9.43 26.33 -18.49
N PHE A 764 9.61 25.06 -18.83
CA PHE A 764 10.95 24.49 -19.02
C PHE A 764 11.70 25.09 -20.21
N GLY A 765 11.02 25.43 -21.30
CA GLY A 765 11.63 26.13 -22.45
C GLY A 765 12.06 27.56 -22.13
N GLU A 766 11.28 28.28 -21.31
CA GLU A 766 11.63 29.60 -20.82
C GLU A 766 12.85 29.56 -19.88
N LEU A 767 12.93 28.55 -19.01
CA LEU A 767 14.09 28.25 -18.17
C LEU A 767 15.36 27.98 -19.00
N LYS A 768 15.30 27.02 -19.94
CA LYS A 768 16.43 26.70 -20.84
C LYS A 768 16.91 27.92 -21.65
N LYS A 769 16.01 28.85 -21.97
CA LYS A 769 16.32 30.08 -22.72
C LYS A 769 16.96 31.17 -21.85
N ARG A 770 16.57 31.31 -20.58
CA ARG A 770 17.10 32.34 -19.67
C ARG A 770 18.43 31.93 -19.02
N TYR A 771 18.60 30.65 -18.69
CA TYR A 771 19.68 30.15 -17.83
C TYR A 771 20.45 28.98 -18.46
N SER A 772 20.89 29.14 -19.72
CA SER A 772 21.38 28.06 -20.61
C SER A 772 22.52 27.15 -20.09
N ASN A 773 23.17 27.52 -18.99
CA ASN A 773 24.32 26.82 -18.41
C ASN A 773 24.08 26.42 -16.94
N ASP A 774 22.86 26.59 -16.42
CA ASP A 774 22.48 26.26 -15.05
C ASP A 774 22.10 24.77 -14.92
N GLU A 775 22.37 24.16 -13.77
CA GLU A 775 22.11 22.74 -13.53
C GLU A 775 20.62 22.37 -13.69
N LEU A 776 19.67 23.28 -13.47
CA LEU A 776 18.22 23.08 -13.73
C LEU A 776 17.89 22.49 -15.10
N ILE A 777 18.74 22.68 -16.11
CA ILE A 777 18.44 22.29 -17.48
C ILE A 777 18.38 20.77 -17.68
N ASN A 778 19.03 19.99 -16.81
CA ASN A 778 19.21 18.56 -17.02
C ASN A 778 18.05 17.71 -16.45
N GLN A 779 17.50 18.00 -15.24
CA GLN A 779 16.33 17.21 -14.76
C GLN A 779 15.07 17.47 -15.59
N ILE A 780 15.06 18.49 -16.46
CA ILE A 780 13.93 18.72 -17.38
C ILE A 780 13.64 17.46 -18.22
N GLU A 781 14.67 16.74 -18.66
CA GLU A 781 14.47 15.50 -19.40
C GLU A 781 14.13 14.31 -18.48
N ILE A 782 14.70 14.27 -17.27
CA ILE A 782 14.32 13.28 -16.23
C ILE A 782 12.83 13.40 -15.88
N ILE A 783 12.35 14.60 -15.55
CA ILE A 783 10.94 14.85 -15.19
C ILE A 783 10.00 14.56 -16.37
N LYS A 784 10.41 14.87 -17.61
CA LYS A 784 9.62 14.51 -18.80
C LYS A 784 9.61 13.00 -19.07
N SER A 785 10.68 12.27 -18.75
CA SER A 785 10.74 10.82 -18.95
C SER A 785 9.67 10.07 -18.13
N PHE A 786 9.31 10.57 -16.95
CA PHE A 786 8.20 10.04 -16.14
C PHE A 786 6.81 10.36 -16.69
N GLY A 787 6.68 11.38 -17.56
CA GLY A 787 5.41 11.78 -18.18
C GLY A 787 5.03 11.00 -19.44
N THR A 788 5.94 10.20 -20.02
CA THR A 788 5.66 9.37 -21.21
C THR A 788 6.39 8.03 -21.14
N VAL A 789 5.65 6.94 -20.89
CA VAL A 789 6.21 5.58 -20.93
C VAL A 789 6.43 5.14 -22.39
N THR A 790 7.64 5.32 -22.89
CA THR A 790 8.12 4.71 -24.14
C THR A 790 9.56 4.22 -23.97
N SER A 791 9.75 2.90 -23.92
CA SER A 791 11.05 2.27 -23.66
C SER A 791 12.03 2.46 -24.83
N SER A 792 13.10 3.23 -24.63
CA SER A 792 14.19 3.38 -25.61
C SER A 792 15.33 2.39 -25.33
N TYR A 793 15.39 1.33 -26.14
CA TYR A 793 16.52 0.39 -26.21
C TYR A 793 17.64 0.95 -27.09
N ASN A 794 18.89 0.53 -26.85
CA ASN A 794 19.98 0.77 -27.81
C ASN A 794 19.89 -0.20 -29.02
N GLN A 795 20.75 -0.02 -30.03
CA GLN A 795 20.75 -0.87 -31.25
C GLN A 795 21.11 -2.35 -30.99
N ASN A 796 21.55 -2.70 -29.78
CA ASN A 796 21.84 -4.08 -29.35
C ASN A 796 20.72 -4.69 -28.49
N GLY A 797 19.64 -3.95 -28.21
CA GLY A 797 18.52 -4.41 -27.38
C GLY A 797 18.68 -4.21 -25.87
N GLU A 798 19.67 -3.43 -25.42
CA GLU A 798 19.91 -3.17 -24.00
C GLU A 798 19.09 -1.97 -23.49
N ILE A 799 18.66 -2.03 -22.22
CA ILE A 799 17.96 -0.94 -21.54
C ILE A 799 18.99 0.10 -21.07
N ILE A 800 18.83 1.36 -21.51
CA ILE A 800 19.64 2.48 -21.01
C ILE A 800 18.96 3.05 -19.76
N LEU A 801 19.63 2.98 -18.60
CA LEU A 801 19.19 3.68 -17.39
C LEU A 801 19.73 5.12 -17.38
N PRO A 802 18.92 6.16 -17.08
CA PRO A 802 19.34 7.55 -17.14
C PRO A 802 20.13 7.97 -15.90
N TYR A 803 21.46 7.99 -16.03
CA TYR A 803 22.35 8.72 -15.12
C TYR A 803 22.92 9.93 -15.88
N ASP A 804 22.33 11.14 -15.71
CA ASP A 804 22.87 12.47 -16.08
C ASP A 804 21.92 13.69 -15.67
N LEU A 805 21.75 14.04 -14.36
CA LEU A 805 21.45 15.41 -13.73
C LEU A 805 19.98 16.07 -13.77
N THR A 806 19.39 17.13 -13.06
CA THR A 806 19.43 17.99 -11.78
C THR A 806 18.28 19.13 -11.59
N ASN A 807 17.66 19.52 -10.36
CA ASN A 807 17.04 20.87 -9.80
C ASN A 807 15.48 21.38 -9.49
N ASP A 808 14.99 21.78 -8.22
CA ASP A 808 14.03 22.85 -7.52
C ASP A 808 12.38 22.99 -7.28
N VAL A 809 11.75 24.04 -6.55
CA VAL A 809 10.44 24.09 -5.62
C VAL A 809 9.42 25.40 -5.40
N GLY A 810 8.08 25.36 -4.89
CA GLY A 810 7.25 26.48 -4.12
C GLY A 810 5.60 26.79 -4.06
N THR A 811 4.90 27.40 -2.97
CA THR A 811 3.59 28.33 -2.81
C THR A 811 2.06 28.33 -2.06
N THR A 812 0.91 29.16 -2.23
CA THR A 812 -0.30 29.42 -1.19
C THR A 812 -1.90 29.43 -1.48
N SER A 813 -2.87 29.27 -0.48
CA SER A 813 -4.41 29.59 -0.49
C SER A 813 -5.30 29.70 0.87
N GLU A 814 -6.70 29.77 0.83
CA GLU A 814 -7.79 29.57 1.90
C GLU A 814 -8.93 28.64 1.36
N GLU A 815 -9.47 27.64 2.10
CA GLU A 815 -10.26 26.57 1.47
C GLU A 815 -11.15 25.63 2.36
N LEU A 816 -12.38 25.30 1.91
CA LEU A 816 -13.05 24.02 2.25
C LEU A 816 -12.35 22.90 1.46
N PHE A 817 -11.57 22.04 2.12
CA PHE A 817 -10.80 21.00 1.44
C PHE A 817 -11.70 19.84 1.00
N SER A 818 -11.19 19.03 0.08
CA SER A 818 -11.73 17.69 -0.14
C SER A 818 -11.60 16.90 1.18
N ASN A 819 -12.66 16.19 1.53
CA ASN A 819 -12.66 15.23 2.63
C ASN A 819 -11.68 14.08 2.32
N TYR A 820 -11.15 13.42 3.35
CA TYR A 820 -10.27 12.26 3.17
C TYR A 820 -10.60 11.12 4.15
N PRO A 821 -10.72 9.86 3.69
CA PRO A 821 -10.74 9.43 2.29
C PRO A 821 -11.92 10.05 1.50
N ASN A 822 -11.85 10.06 0.16
CA ASN A 822 -12.97 10.42 -0.72
C ASN A 822 -12.77 9.77 -2.11
N PRO A 823 -13.62 8.82 -2.56
CA PRO A 823 -14.78 8.27 -1.87
C PRO A 823 -14.45 7.65 -0.49
N PHE A 824 -15.47 7.47 0.35
CA PHE A 824 -15.28 7.05 1.74
C PHE A 824 -16.33 6.04 2.22
N ASN A 825 -15.89 5.17 3.13
CA ASN A 825 -16.67 4.07 3.70
C ASN A 825 -16.39 3.91 5.21
N PRO A 826 -17.42 3.90 6.08
CA PRO A 826 -18.54 4.82 6.04
C PRO A 826 -18.13 6.23 6.52
N SER A 827 -16.90 6.40 7.03
CA SER A 827 -16.44 7.64 7.66
C SER A 827 -15.34 8.37 6.88
N THR A 828 -15.35 9.71 6.96
CA THR A 828 -14.37 10.60 6.33
C THR A 828 -14.06 11.81 7.20
N ARG A 829 -12.93 12.47 6.96
CA ARG A 829 -12.56 13.71 7.63
C ARG A 829 -12.72 14.89 6.69
N ILE A 830 -13.85 15.59 6.83
CA ILE A 830 -14.13 16.84 6.12
C ILE A 830 -13.31 17.96 6.76
N SER A 831 -12.44 18.61 6.00
CA SER A 831 -11.54 19.65 6.52
C SER A 831 -11.83 21.01 5.90
N PHE A 832 -11.73 22.10 6.65
CA PHE A 832 -11.85 23.46 6.12
C PHE A 832 -10.92 24.45 6.83
N THR A 833 -10.17 25.25 6.07
CA THR A 833 -9.56 26.48 6.59
C THR A 833 -10.59 27.59 6.66
N LEU A 834 -10.66 28.26 7.81
CA LEU A 834 -11.13 29.64 7.87
C LEU A 834 -9.89 30.55 7.91
N LYS A 835 -9.89 31.60 7.10
CA LYS A 835 -8.85 32.65 7.11
C LYS A 835 -8.93 33.56 8.34
N GLU A 836 -10.12 33.70 8.92
CA GLU A 836 -10.45 34.52 10.09
C GLU A 836 -11.58 33.87 10.89
N ARG A 837 -11.64 34.14 12.20
CA ARG A 837 -12.67 33.60 13.11
C ARG A 837 -14.07 34.05 12.69
N GLY A 838 -15.04 33.13 12.62
CA GLY A 838 -16.40 33.46 12.19
C GLY A 838 -17.46 32.43 12.62
N LYS A 839 -18.75 32.76 12.39
CA LYS A 839 -19.85 31.80 12.60
C LYS A 839 -19.90 30.82 11.44
N VAL A 840 -19.79 29.52 11.72
CA VAL A 840 -19.82 28.44 10.72
C VAL A 840 -21.08 27.60 10.87
N SER A 841 -21.63 27.19 9.73
CA SER A 841 -22.64 26.14 9.57
C SER A 841 -22.17 25.19 8.46
N LEU A 842 -21.57 24.04 8.82
CA LEU A 842 -21.20 22.95 7.92
C LEU A 842 -22.27 21.88 7.95
N LYS A 843 -23.05 21.78 6.86
CA LYS A 843 -24.18 20.84 6.74
C LYS A 843 -24.05 19.99 5.48
N VAL A 844 -24.55 18.75 5.55
CA VAL A 844 -24.59 17.79 4.44
C VAL A 844 -25.98 17.77 3.84
N TYR A 845 -26.03 17.81 2.51
CA TYR A 845 -27.24 17.76 1.72
C TYR A 845 -27.18 16.59 0.74
N ASP A 846 -28.32 15.95 0.48
CA ASP A 846 -28.47 15.01 -0.63
C ASP A 846 -28.58 15.75 -1.99
N ILE A 847 -28.68 14.99 -3.08
CA ILE A 847 -28.77 15.52 -4.44
C ILE A 847 -30.07 16.29 -4.73
N LEU A 848 -31.11 16.11 -3.91
CA LEU A 848 -32.36 16.90 -3.98
C LEU A 848 -32.28 18.18 -3.14
N GLY A 849 -31.16 18.41 -2.44
CA GLY A 849 -30.92 19.58 -1.61
C GLY A 849 -31.55 19.51 -0.22
N LYS A 850 -32.02 18.33 0.21
CA LYS A 850 -32.53 18.11 1.58
C LYS A 850 -31.35 17.95 2.54
N GLU A 851 -31.41 18.59 3.71
CA GLU A 851 -30.39 18.43 4.75
C GLU A 851 -30.48 17.03 5.37
N VAL A 852 -29.35 16.33 5.42
CA VAL A 852 -29.24 14.95 5.94
C VAL A 852 -28.31 14.83 7.15
N ALA A 853 -27.41 15.78 7.37
CA ALA A 853 -26.62 15.89 8.61
C ALA A 853 -26.17 17.34 8.86
N ASN A 854 -26.05 17.74 10.12
CA ASN A 854 -25.40 18.99 10.54
C ASN A 854 -24.11 18.63 11.29
N LEU A 855 -22.96 19.04 10.76
CA LEU A 855 -21.63 18.59 11.24
C LEU A 855 -20.96 19.63 12.14
N ALA A 856 -21.26 20.91 11.94
CA ALA A 856 -20.81 22.00 12.80
C ALA A 856 -21.75 23.20 12.65
N ASP A 857 -22.29 23.74 13.75
CA ASP A 857 -23.12 24.95 13.74
C ASP A 857 -22.78 25.78 14.99
N GLY A 858 -22.00 26.85 14.82
CA GLY A 858 -21.36 27.55 15.94
C GLY A 858 -20.37 28.63 15.51
N PHE A 859 -19.44 29.04 16.38
CA PHE A 859 -18.34 29.95 16.04
C PHE A 859 -16.99 29.23 16.11
N PHE A 860 -16.14 29.44 15.10
CA PHE A 860 -14.88 28.72 14.89
C PHE A 860 -13.73 29.72 14.58
N GLU A 861 -12.50 29.36 14.94
CA GLU A 861 -11.29 30.21 14.81
C GLU A 861 -10.66 30.18 13.39
N SER A 862 -9.63 30.98 13.12
CA SER A 862 -8.82 30.81 11.90
C SER A 862 -7.85 29.63 11.98
N GLY A 863 -7.55 29.03 10.83
CA GLY A 863 -6.80 27.77 10.73
C GLY A 863 -7.66 26.64 10.17
N LYS A 864 -7.10 25.43 10.07
CA LYS A 864 -7.80 24.27 9.47
C LYS A 864 -8.53 23.44 10.52
N HIS A 865 -9.85 23.49 10.44
CA HIS A 865 -10.74 22.61 11.19
C HIS A 865 -10.90 21.28 10.45
N VAL A 866 -11.15 20.22 11.21
CA VAL A 866 -11.40 18.88 10.68
C VAL A 866 -12.57 18.27 11.45
N THR A 867 -13.65 17.95 10.77
CA THR A 867 -14.82 17.27 11.33
C THR A 867 -14.94 15.89 10.71
N ALA A 868 -15.10 14.86 11.56
CA ALA A 868 -15.46 13.54 11.08
C ALA A 868 -16.92 13.53 10.63
N PHE A 869 -17.19 13.04 9.43
CA PHE A 869 -18.53 12.70 8.97
C PHE A 869 -18.61 11.20 8.83
N ASP A 870 -19.53 10.58 9.57
CA ASP A 870 -19.94 9.21 9.36
C ASP A 870 -21.25 9.18 8.55
N GLY A 871 -21.19 8.56 7.38
CA GLY A 871 -22.30 8.35 6.47
C GLY A 871 -23.03 7.03 6.69
N SER A 872 -22.69 6.24 7.72
CA SER A 872 -23.21 4.90 8.02
C SER A 872 -24.72 4.71 7.83
N ASN A 873 -25.52 5.74 8.16
CA ASN A 873 -26.98 5.72 8.12
C ASN A 873 -27.61 6.38 6.87
N LEU A 874 -26.81 6.71 5.84
CA LEU A 874 -27.25 7.30 4.57
C LEU A 874 -27.03 6.31 3.41
N ALA A 875 -27.77 6.46 2.31
CA ALA A 875 -27.57 5.63 1.11
C ALA A 875 -26.27 6.01 0.40
N SER A 876 -25.61 5.08 -0.32
CA SER A 876 -24.39 5.43 -1.07
C SER A 876 -24.70 6.31 -2.27
N GLY A 877 -23.83 7.28 -2.52
CA GLY A 877 -24.07 8.33 -3.53
C GLY A 877 -23.30 9.63 -3.31
N VAL A 878 -23.66 10.64 -4.11
CA VAL A 878 -23.04 11.97 -4.07
C VAL A 878 -23.77 12.87 -3.08
N TYR A 879 -23.05 13.27 -2.03
CA TYR A 879 -23.52 14.22 -1.03
C TYR A 879 -22.75 15.54 -1.15
N PHE A 880 -23.43 16.65 -0.85
CA PHE A 880 -22.86 17.98 -0.90
C PHE A 880 -22.73 18.52 0.52
N TYR A 881 -21.50 18.62 1.02
CA TYR A 881 -21.22 19.31 2.27
C TYR A 881 -20.98 20.80 1.97
N ARG A 882 -21.77 21.65 2.62
CA ARG A 882 -21.80 23.09 2.43
C ARG A 882 -21.38 23.78 3.71
N LEU A 883 -20.23 24.44 3.64
CA LEU A 883 -19.70 25.34 4.66
C LEU A 883 -20.29 26.74 4.43
N VAL A 884 -21.17 27.20 5.31
CA VAL A 884 -21.67 28.57 5.34
C VAL A 884 -20.90 29.34 6.42
N THR A 885 -20.30 30.47 6.06
CA THR A 885 -19.60 31.39 6.96
C THR A 885 -20.11 32.83 6.75
N PRO A 886 -19.68 33.85 7.53
CA PRO A 886 -20.10 35.23 7.28
C PRO A 886 -19.57 35.80 5.95
N ASN A 887 -18.48 35.20 5.45
CA ASN A 887 -17.70 35.71 4.32
C ASN A 887 -17.85 34.87 3.05
N ALA A 888 -18.20 33.58 3.17
CA ALA A 888 -18.27 32.65 2.04
C ALA A 888 -19.29 31.53 2.29
N THR A 889 -19.96 31.07 1.23
CA THR A 889 -20.65 29.78 1.22
C THR A 889 -19.97 28.88 0.21
N ILE A 890 -19.26 27.86 0.69
CA ILE A 890 -18.47 26.94 -0.14
C ILE A 890 -19.12 25.56 -0.02
N SER A 891 -19.42 24.93 -1.16
CA SER A 891 -19.89 23.54 -1.19
C SER A 891 -18.86 22.68 -1.92
N LYS A 892 -18.52 21.52 -1.36
CA LYS A 892 -17.82 20.46 -2.10
C LYS A 892 -18.65 19.19 -2.10
N LYS A 893 -18.43 18.35 -3.12
CA LYS A 893 -19.04 17.02 -3.21
C LYS A 893 -18.15 16.01 -2.51
N MET A 894 -18.76 15.10 -1.76
CA MET A 894 -18.16 13.85 -1.34
C MET A 894 -18.96 12.71 -1.93
N MET A 895 -18.30 11.58 -2.16
CA MET A 895 -18.97 10.36 -2.54
C MET A 895 -18.92 9.42 -1.34
N LEU A 896 -20.05 9.25 -0.68
CA LEU A 896 -20.23 8.15 0.26
C LEU A 896 -20.31 6.89 -0.61
N MET A 897 -19.19 6.18 -0.72
CA MET A 897 -19.20 4.79 -1.16
C MET A 897 -19.07 3.96 0.10
N LYS A 898 -20.18 3.93 0.84
CA LYS A 898 -20.51 2.77 1.64
C LYS A 898 -20.70 1.62 0.66
#